data_AF-A0A7C4MA78-F1
#
_entry.id   AF-A0A7C4MA78-F1
#
_cell.length_a   1.000
_cell.length_b   1.000
_cell.length_c   1.000
_cell.angle_alpha   90.00
_cell.angle_beta   90.00
_cell.angle_gamma   90.00
#
_symmetry.space_group_name_H-M   'P 1'
#
loop_
_entity.id
_entity.type
_entity.pdbx_description
1 polymer ?
#
loop_
_entity_poly.entity_id
_entity_poly.type
_entity_poly.pdbx_seq_one_letter_code
_entity_poly.pdbx_strand_id
1 'polypeptide(L)'
;MERLEILDIVLILLLLYCSIHLPVNLSSNEWQSVSYVQAPRVLIIIGLHESPDWRDKLVFLVAPLASAEAKERITILLQLDKDNGEYSDPLTEAAEYFLKSYNPYRIYIIGDNDYNPDLGNVPSIEIKYIKGENYRDISANIIFHFWNYSKEIVLVKSNDEISAMMGVSIASLLHCPLMYVEDFSFLKRILDELAVEHAFVLGNYSDIEMLRLEEINRNVTMVNDIVSMGKILTRIYTPEYFIVTNIRDAYISKAGRLSLISPILASYRHGIVLPLNITTGILQFKPVSLIDSPMGIPIGNVSMYLWKTEDKPSTNEVVYPVNQYYRLGRTHIEEVEVTYYLCASHENSTNFDLFLIDLNNDNFIQKTEIFRVGETFTLQIKNASFKMRLTKILQESLSHGPDYSDVILQPLTFSLECVEVDGERFSVLLGSYAYPIYVWNKVFIDLDHDNYFGDPGEGPYGIGDQINIKNKVFELYTINSLYYPGFRYMMKKINDFLENTGILPKFLTIVGWTDSIPYGTGNLQTDSIYGLDPSEGGIKIAVGRIVSLNIFEASILLARTINYDLLINSKSVTITTGFPPTPAFSSSIAADISYRYELENFGFDVAIFFGNMPYFNLTYDRLNAYASKSIFIIHDGHGASNYLSLGVTSNRECLAWNRNTFPRIDAPAILFSTGCEVALLDDPKENFVTYSFQRGVISIIGSTKVSSHLTHYLIHSMMYFILYKNQSIGEAFKNGINLLMTVGIDHCIELLGDPALKPHLPMRPKYNSYVILSEQISKQKIRGNNVLTIQGKIIPPNNTWNISINIVSPRNWKPIGTYYYTSVPGLIYFHYAVVTYTIPFKCVGDVNVTSNFKVGRSITFHRANETEIFWILNAPEPVEFTLNALVARTCYIVSIDVQPKVTGVKIDDTQYLQDQVPVVFEWMEDSMHTVEVPATVQSQPGVRYIFEGWSDNVTSARRTINVSSSISYLAKYRSELLVSINSSYSTPSGGGWYKNGSIATITISETLVDHDNGTRRVFKGWFEDSSFISDRQSFSIVVNRPIRVVAHWDTEYEVSTSLAYSFTVSKPVSLTASWRTEMNLTLVGVIIGIILLIVIVAIVFLKRRKQTRFWFFHF
;
A
#
# COMPACT_ATOMS: atom_id res chain seq x y z
N MET A 1 15.10 11.24 -63.57
CA MET A 1 15.15 11.54 -62.12
C MET A 1 15.20 13.05 -61.98
N GLU A 2 14.18 13.81 -62.37
CA GLU A 2 12.72 13.72 -62.12
C GLU A 2 12.33 14.14 -60.70
N ARG A 3 11.30 15.00 -60.67
CA ARG A 3 10.42 15.42 -59.58
C ARG A 3 10.67 14.80 -58.19
N LEU A 4 11.13 15.64 -57.27
CA LEU A 4 10.51 15.70 -55.95
C LEU A 4 9.19 16.45 -56.12
N GLU A 5 8.08 15.88 -55.65
CA GLU A 5 6.76 16.52 -55.73
C GLU A 5 6.41 17.21 -54.41
N ILE A 6 5.32 18.00 -54.41
CA ILE A 6 4.91 18.77 -53.22
C ILE A 6 4.63 17.87 -52.00
N LEU A 7 4.34 16.58 -52.23
CA LEU A 7 4.23 15.55 -51.20
C LEU A 7 5.50 15.42 -50.34
N ASP A 8 6.70 15.52 -50.92
CA ASP A 8 7.95 15.26 -50.20
C ASP A 8 8.24 16.35 -49.15
N ILE A 9 7.94 17.60 -49.48
CA ILE A 9 8.04 18.74 -48.56
C ILE A 9 6.98 18.63 -47.46
N VAL A 10 5.76 18.19 -47.79
CA VAL A 10 4.71 17.92 -46.80
C VAL A 10 5.09 16.75 -45.88
N LEU A 11 5.75 15.71 -46.40
CA LEU A 11 6.22 14.58 -45.61
C LEU A 11 7.34 14.99 -44.63
N ILE A 12 8.28 15.82 -45.07
CA ILE A 12 9.35 16.37 -44.22
C ILE A 12 8.77 17.27 -43.12
N LEU A 13 7.77 18.11 -43.43
CA LEU A 13 7.07 18.93 -42.44
C LEU A 13 6.24 18.08 -41.45
N LEU A 14 5.60 17.01 -41.91
CA LEU A 14 4.90 16.06 -41.03
C LEU A 14 5.87 15.29 -40.12
N LEU A 15 7.04 14.88 -40.61
CA LEU A 15 8.07 14.23 -39.80
C LEU A 15 8.63 15.17 -38.72
N LEU A 16 8.83 16.46 -39.04
CA LEU A 16 9.18 17.48 -38.06
C LEU A 16 8.05 17.74 -37.03
N TYR A 17 6.79 17.70 -37.45
CA TYR A 17 5.64 17.88 -36.55
C TYR A 17 5.43 16.68 -35.61
N CYS A 18 5.57 15.45 -36.11
CA CYS A 18 5.52 14.22 -35.32
C CYS A 18 6.71 14.05 -34.35
N SER A 19 7.76 14.88 -34.46
CA SER A 19 8.92 14.83 -33.57
C SER A 19 8.72 15.56 -32.22
N ILE A 20 7.56 16.21 -32.00
CA ILE A 20 7.33 17.08 -30.82
C ILE A 20 6.24 16.54 -29.86
N HIS A 21 5.26 15.78 -30.34
CA HIS A 21 4.14 15.27 -29.51
C HIS A 21 3.82 13.79 -29.74
N LEU A 22 4.52 12.91 -29.02
CA LEU A 22 4.09 11.54 -28.71
C LEU A 22 4.46 11.20 -27.25
N PRO A 23 3.54 10.66 -26.44
CA PRO A 23 3.90 10.11 -25.13
C PRO A 23 4.71 8.82 -25.32
N VAL A 24 5.86 8.71 -24.64
CA VAL A 24 6.73 7.53 -24.74
C VAL A 24 6.12 6.38 -23.93
N ASN A 25 5.45 5.46 -24.62
CA ASN A 25 4.88 4.27 -24.00
C ASN A 25 5.96 3.19 -23.81
N LEU A 26 6.68 3.22 -22.68
CA LEU A 26 7.74 2.27 -22.35
C LEU A 26 7.18 0.88 -22.02
N SER A 27 6.97 0.06 -23.05
CA SER A 27 6.75 -1.38 -22.89
C SER A 27 8.02 -2.05 -22.33
N SER A 28 8.02 -2.32 -21.03
CA SER A 28 9.19 -2.77 -20.26
C SER A 28 9.56 -4.24 -20.55
N ASN A 29 10.36 -4.48 -21.60
CA ASN A 29 11.02 -5.80 -21.79
C ASN A 29 12.25 -5.82 -22.74
N GLU A 30 13.14 -4.83 -22.70
CA GLU A 30 14.47 -4.97 -23.33
C GLU A 30 15.57 -4.24 -22.54
N TRP A 31 16.47 -5.02 -21.91
CA TRP A 31 17.60 -4.49 -21.15
C TRP A 31 18.82 -4.30 -22.05
N GLN A 32 18.89 -3.17 -22.74
CA GLN A 32 20.16 -2.66 -23.26
C GLN A 32 20.83 -1.77 -22.22
N SER A 33 22.15 -1.92 -22.06
CA SER A 33 22.93 -1.16 -21.07
C SER A 33 23.18 0.28 -21.52
N VAL A 34 22.16 1.12 -21.41
CA VAL A 34 22.30 2.58 -21.53
C VAL A 34 23.16 3.05 -20.35
N SER A 35 24.35 3.58 -20.64
CA SER A 35 25.22 4.18 -19.63
C SER A 35 24.66 5.54 -19.20
N TYR A 36 23.72 5.51 -18.24
CA TYR A 36 23.24 6.73 -17.58
C TYR A 36 24.43 7.50 -16.99
N VAL A 37 24.60 8.76 -17.40
CA VAL A 37 25.40 9.71 -16.64
C VAL A 37 24.68 9.88 -15.29
N GLN A 38 25.34 9.54 -14.18
CA GLN A 38 24.72 9.64 -12.86
C GLN A 38 24.28 11.09 -12.61
N ALA A 39 23.03 11.27 -12.19
CA ALA A 39 22.52 12.58 -11.81
C ALA A 39 23.42 13.18 -10.70
N PRO A 40 23.80 14.45 -10.81
CA PRO A 40 24.67 15.10 -9.83
C PRO A 40 23.96 15.14 -8.46
N ARG A 41 24.70 14.77 -7.41
CA ARG A 41 24.18 14.48 -6.07
C ARG A 41 24.17 15.71 -5.16
N VAL A 42 22.99 16.20 -4.81
CA VAL A 42 22.78 17.36 -3.93
C VAL A 42 22.44 16.91 -2.52
N LEU A 43 23.03 17.56 -1.53
CA LEU A 43 22.59 17.50 -0.14
C LEU A 43 21.85 18.78 0.24
N ILE A 44 20.76 18.67 0.98
CA ILE A 44 20.12 19.77 1.70
C ILE A 44 20.14 19.42 3.18
N ILE A 45 20.64 20.32 4.02
CA ILE A 45 20.62 20.21 5.48
C ILE A 45 19.70 21.30 6.01
N ILE A 46 18.69 20.91 6.78
CA ILE A 46 17.76 21.82 7.45
C ILE A 46 18.14 21.86 8.93
N GLY A 47 18.42 23.05 9.44
CA GLY A 47 18.60 23.31 10.86
C GLY A 47 17.25 23.39 11.57
N LEU A 48 17.05 22.52 12.55
CA LEU A 48 15.90 22.48 13.44
C LEU A 48 16.37 22.76 14.87
N HIS A 49 15.56 23.44 15.67
CA HIS A 49 15.86 23.68 17.09
C HIS A 49 15.84 22.39 17.92
N GLU A 50 16.45 22.35 19.12
CA GLU A 50 16.30 21.22 20.06
C GLU A 50 14.84 21.00 20.51
N SER A 51 14.01 22.06 20.59
CA SER A 51 12.57 21.97 20.88
C SER A 51 11.71 22.32 19.65
N PRO A 52 10.45 21.87 19.53
CA PRO A 52 9.60 22.22 18.39
C PRO A 52 9.35 23.73 18.28
N ASP A 53 9.75 24.33 17.16
CA ASP A 53 9.56 25.76 16.86
C ASP A 53 9.19 26.00 15.38
N TRP A 54 9.29 27.24 14.88
CA TRP A 54 8.96 27.55 13.49
C TRP A 54 9.86 26.84 12.46
N ARG A 55 11.06 26.40 12.83
CA ARG A 55 12.03 25.77 11.91
C ARG A 55 11.56 24.40 11.45
N ASP A 56 10.74 23.70 12.24
CA ASP A 56 10.07 22.46 11.81
C ASP A 56 9.21 22.68 10.54
N LYS A 57 8.70 23.90 10.30
CA LYS A 57 7.95 24.26 9.08
C LYS A 57 8.79 24.26 7.80
N LEU A 58 10.12 24.41 7.91
CA LEU A 58 11.05 24.37 6.77
C LEU A 58 10.98 23.03 6.03
N VAL A 59 10.70 21.95 6.76
CA VAL A 59 10.66 20.60 6.20
C VAL A 59 9.57 20.48 5.13
N PHE A 60 8.40 21.08 5.32
CA PHE A 60 7.31 21.06 4.33
C PHE A 60 7.58 21.94 3.11
N LEU A 61 8.40 22.98 3.24
CA LEU A 61 8.81 23.86 2.13
C LEU A 61 9.87 23.20 1.24
N VAL A 62 10.77 22.43 1.85
CA VAL A 62 11.90 21.77 1.17
C VAL A 62 11.53 20.38 0.64
N ALA A 63 10.64 19.64 1.32
CA ALA A 63 10.25 18.29 0.92
C ALA A 63 9.77 18.15 -0.54
N PRO A 64 9.03 19.09 -1.17
CA PRO A 64 8.67 18.97 -2.59
C PRO A 64 9.87 18.82 -3.53
N LEU A 65 11.03 19.39 -3.19
CA LEU A 65 12.27 19.32 -3.99
C LEU A 65 12.82 17.90 -4.12
N ALA A 66 12.55 17.02 -3.15
CA ALA A 66 12.95 15.62 -3.21
C ALA A 66 12.37 14.86 -4.42
N SER A 67 11.24 15.31 -4.97
CA SER A 67 10.61 14.71 -6.14
C SER A 67 11.30 15.04 -7.48
N ALA A 68 12.24 15.98 -7.51
CA ALA A 68 12.77 16.58 -8.73
C ALA A 68 13.88 15.76 -9.43
N GLU A 69 13.74 14.43 -9.48
CA GLU A 69 14.78 13.47 -9.93
C GLU A 69 15.33 13.72 -11.35
N ALA A 70 14.61 14.46 -12.19
CA ALA A 70 14.94 14.68 -13.61
C ALA A 70 16.21 15.53 -13.88
N LYS A 71 16.88 16.09 -12.86
CA LYS A 71 18.07 16.96 -13.05
C LYS A 71 19.18 16.77 -12.01
N GLU A 72 18.84 16.75 -10.73
CA GLU A 72 19.78 16.62 -9.61
C GLU A 72 19.18 15.57 -8.65
N ARG A 73 19.98 14.61 -8.16
CA ARG A 73 19.48 13.66 -7.13
C ARG A 73 19.66 14.32 -5.78
N ILE A 74 18.56 14.74 -5.18
CA ILE A 74 18.53 15.46 -3.91
C ILE A 74 18.50 14.46 -2.74
N THR A 75 18.95 14.88 -1.57
CA THR A 75 18.80 14.18 -0.30
C THR A 75 18.72 15.21 0.82
N ILE A 76 17.81 15.00 1.78
CA ILE A 76 17.50 15.96 2.86
C ILE A 76 17.91 15.36 4.21
N LEU A 77 18.67 16.10 5.01
CA LEU A 77 18.98 15.80 6.40
C LEU A 77 18.38 16.87 7.33
N LEU A 78 17.98 16.44 8.54
CA LEU A 78 17.30 17.26 9.54
C LEU A 78 18.17 17.35 10.80
N GLN A 79 19.05 18.35 10.88
CA GLN A 79 20.04 18.46 11.95
C GLN A 79 19.53 19.33 13.09
N LEU A 80 19.79 18.91 14.33
CA LEU A 80 19.45 19.67 15.52
C LEU A 80 20.52 20.72 15.84
N ASP A 81 20.08 21.92 16.18
CA ASP A 81 20.90 23.07 16.57
C ASP A 81 20.68 23.43 18.05
N LYS A 82 21.74 23.90 18.73
CA LYS A 82 21.81 23.99 20.19
C LYS A 82 21.86 25.43 20.70
N ASP A 83 20.88 25.80 21.53
CA ASP A 83 20.71 27.15 22.10
C ASP A 83 21.83 27.63 23.06
N ASN A 84 22.86 26.83 23.32
CA ASN A 84 23.90 27.13 24.32
C ASN A 84 24.99 28.10 23.84
N GLY A 85 24.99 28.50 22.55
CA GLY A 85 26.08 29.31 21.97
C GLY A 85 27.36 28.53 21.68
N GLU A 86 27.33 27.21 21.85
CA GLU A 86 28.26 26.27 21.24
C GLU A 86 27.71 25.87 19.86
N TYR A 87 28.58 25.56 18.89
CA TYR A 87 28.15 25.09 17.57
C TYR A 87 27.32 23.80 17.69
N SER A 88 26.46 23.53 16.69
CA SER A 88 25.75 22.26 16.54
C SER A 88 26.68 21.07 16.78
N ASP A 89 26.18 19.99 17.40
CA ASP A 89 26.99 18.76 17.56
C ASP A 89 27.62 18.36 16.20
N PRO A 90 28.92 18.00 16.19
CA PRO A 90 29.57 17.54 14.97
C PRO A 90 28.85 16.30 14.46
N LEU A 91 28.84 16.14 13.12
CA LEU A 91 28.22 15.00 12.45
C LEU A 91 28.59 13.68 13.14
N THR A 92 27.59 12.86 13.47
CA THR A 92 27.83 11.52 14.02
C THR A 92 28.64 10.69 13.03
N GLU A 93 29.43 9.72 13.49
CA GLU A 93 30.23 8.84 12.61
C GLU A 93 29.35 8.20 11.51
N ALA A 94 28.10 7.91 11.86
CA ALA A 94 27.04 7.47 10.97
C ALA A 94 26.75 8.46 9.81
N ALA A 95 26.66 9.75 10.11
CA ALA A 95 26.44 10.83 9.17
C ALA A 95 27.68 11.12 8.32
N GLU A 96 28.87 11.23 8.93
CA GLU A 96 30.14 11.42 8.19
C GLU A 96 30.35 10.29 7.17
N TYR A 97 30.14 9.03 7.58
CA TYR A 97 30.31 7.89 6.70
C TYR A 97 29.29 7.89 5.55
N PHE A 98 28.02 8.20 5.84
CA PHE A 98 27.00 8.36 4.81
C PHE A 98 27.39 9.46 3.82
N LEU A 99 27.77 10.65 4.28
CA LEU A 99 28.09 11.79 3.42
C LEU A 99 29.37 11.57 2.60
N LYS A 100 30.36 10.88 3.14
CA LYS A 100 31.55 10.44 2.39
C LYS A 100 31.23 9.43 1.27
N SER A 101 30.24 8.57 1.50
CA SER A 101 29.80 7.55 0.52
C SER A 101 28.83 8.13 -0.52
N TYR A 102 27.98 9.06 -0.09
CA TYR A 102 27.07 9.82 -0.94
C TYR A 102 27.83 10.82 -1.82
N ASN A 103 28.90 11.44 -1.30
CA ASN A 103 29.81 12.33 -2.01
C ASN A 103 29.08 13.45 -2.80
N PRO A 104 28.40 14.38 -2.11
CA PRO A 104 27.65 15.45 -2.74
C PRO A 104 28.58 16.48 -3.39
N TYR A 105 28.34 16.86 -4.65
CA TYR A 105 29.10 17.96 -5.27
C TYR A 105 28.69 19.31 -4.68
N ARG A 106 27.41 19.44 -4.28
CA ARG A 106 26.82 20.64 -3.71
C ARG A 106 26.06 20.34 -2.41
N ILE A 107 26.22 21.23 -1.43
CA ILE A 107 25.47 21.22 -0.17
C ILE A 107 24.69 22.54 -0.03
N TYR A 108 23.41 22.45 0.29
CA TYR A 108 22.58 23.57 0.74
C TYR A 108 22.37 23.50 2.26
N ILE A 109 22.62 24.60 2.96
CA ILE A 109 22.38 24.75 4.40
C ILE A 109 21.22 25.73 4.57
N ILE A 110 20.11 25.26 5.13
CA ILE A 110 18.85 25.99 5.28
C ILE A 110 18.53 26.14 6.77
N GLY A 111 18.24 27.35 7.24
CA GLY A 111 17.85 27.63 8.62
C GLY A 111 17.86 29.12 8.92
N ASP A 112 17.72 29.49 10.19
CA ASP A 112 17.86 30.88 10.65
C ASP A 112 19.26 31.47 10.36
N ASN A 113 19.43 32.77 10.61
CA ASN A 113 20.66 33.49 10.27
C ASN A 113 21.92 32.96 11.00
N ASP A 114 21.79 32.37 12.18
CA ASP A 114 22.91 32.01 13.05
C ASP A 114 23.31 30.52 12.90
N TYR A 115 22.37 29.65 12.55
CA TYR A 115 22.60 28.21 12.33
C TYR A 115 23.76 27.94 11.34
N ASN A 116 24.87 27.38 11.81
CA ASN A 116 26.03 27.07 10.97
C ASN A 116 26.62 25.70 11.35
N PRO A 117 26.23 24.61 10.66
CA PRO A 117 26.58 23.26 11.07
C PRO A 117 28.05 22.92 10.79
N ASP A 118 28.70 22.22 11.73
CA ASP A 118 30.00 21.60 11.45
C ASP A 118 29.81 20.38 10.54
N LEU A 119 30.39 20.44 9.34
CA LEU A 119 30.36 19.37 8.35
C LEU A 119 31.64 18.52 8.33
N GLY A 120 32.56 18.73 9.27
CA GLY A 120 33.76 17.93 9.45
C GLY A 120 34.59 17.79 8.16
N ASN A 121 34.89 16.55 7.77
CA ASN A 121 35.69 16.23 6.58
C ASN A 121 34.83 15.84 5.36
N VAL A 122 33.58 16.31 5.25
CA VAL A 122 32.68 15.97 4.13
C VAL A 122 33.21 16.52 2.79
N PRO A 123 33.44 15.65 1.78
CA PRO A 123 33.86 16.11 0.46
C PRO A 123 32.71 16.86 -0.23
N SER A 124 32.90 18.15 -0.47
CA SER A 124 31.99 18.99 -1.26
C SER A 124 32.78 20.05 -2.03
N ILE A 125 32.23 20.50 -3.17
CA ILE A 125 32.88 21.47 -4.07
C ILE A 125 32.18 22.84 -3.99
N GLU A 126 30.89 22.86 -3.63
CA GLU A 126 30.08 24.08 -3.53
C GLU A 126 29.13 24.00 -2.31
N ILE A 127 29.36 24.82 -1.29
CA ILE A 127 28.43 25.00 -0.15
C ILE A 127 27.66 26.31 -0.35
N LYS A 128 26.33 26.28 -0.16
CA LYS A 128 25.43 27.44 -0.28
C LYS A 128 24.52 27.54 0.93
N TYR A 129 24.36 28.76 1.45
CA TYR A 129 23.49 29.06 2.59
C TYR A 129 22.20 29.73 2.10
N ILE A 130 21.05 29.26 2.58
CA ILE A 130 19.74 29.88 2.38
C ILE A 130 19.22 30.24 3.77
N LYS A 131 19.02 31.54 4.02
CA LYS A 131 18.92 32.12 5.36
C LYS A 131 17.72 33.06 5.48
N GLY A 132 17.27 33.30 6.71
CA GLY A 132 16.25 34.30 7.02
C GLY A 132 15.90 34.34 8.51
N GLU A 133 15.44 35.49 9.00
CA GLU A 133 15.14 35.73 10.42
C GLU A 133 13.87 35.02 10.91
N ASN A 134 13.01 34.57 9.98
CA ASN A 134 11.73 33.95 10.26
C ASN A 134 11.26 33.10 9.06
N TYR A 135 10.27 32.23 9.30
CA TYR A 135 9.79 31.28 8.30
C TYR A 135 9.21 31.92 7.03
N ARG A 136 8.62 33.12 7.09
CA ARG A 136 8.08 33.83 5.91
C ARG A 136 9.20 34.27 4.97
N ASP A 137 10.23 34.91 5.50
CA ASP A 137 11.30 35.49 4.68
C ASP A 137 12.19 34.40 4.07
N ILE A 138 12.49 33.35 4.84
CA ILE A 138 13.20 32.18 4.31
C ILE A 138 12.34 31.35 3.33
N SER A 139 11.00 31.33 3.46
CA SER A 139 10.13 30.68 2.47
C SER A 139 10.34 31.27 1.08
N ALA A 140 10.37 32.60 0.95
CA ALA A 140 10.63 33.26 -0.31
C ALA A 140 12.06 32.99 -0.81
N ASN A 141 13.05 32.99 0.08
CA ASN A 141 14.44 32.69 -0.29
C ASN A 141 14.63 31.25 -0.78
N ILE A 142 13.90 30.26 -0.22
CA ILE A 142 13.85 28.89 -0.74
C ILE A 142 13.16 28.87 -2.11
N ILE A 143 11.96 29.46 -2.21
CA ILE A 143 11.15 29.44 -3.44
C ILE A 143 11.92 30.04 -4.62
N PHE A 144 12.46 31.25 -4.49
CA PHE A 144 13.21 31.92 -5.56
C PHE A 144 14.58 31.30 -5.87
N HIS A 145 15.13 30.48 -4.97
CA HIS A 145 16.38 29.78 -5.22
C HIS A 145 16.18 28.50 -6.05
N PHE A 146 15.06 27.80 -5.87
CA PHE A 146 14.79 26.52 -6.55
C PHE A 146 13.77 26.60 -7.70
N TRP A 147 12.83 27.56 -7.69
CA TRP A 147 11.83 27.76 -8.75
C TRP A 147 11.96 29.14 -9.41
N ASN A 148 12.29 29.15 -10.70
CA ASN A 148 12.25 30.35 -11.56
C ASN A 148 10.90 30.54 -12.27
N TYR A 149 9.99 29.57 -12.17
CA TYR A 149 8.67 29.52 -12.79
C TYR A 149 7.88 28.35 -12.17
N SER A 150 6.57 28.51 -11.98
CA SER A 150 5.66 27.40 -11.64
C SER A 150 4.23 27.76 -12.04
N LYS A 151 3.53 26.86 -12.75
CA LYS A 151 2.11 27.05 -13.11
C LYS A 151 1.21 26.84 -11.90
N GLU A 152 1.46 25.78 -11.16
CA GLU A 152 0.76 25.41 -9.94
C GLU A 152 1.51 25.95 -8.71
N ILE A 153 0.82 26.08 -7.59
CA ILE A 153 1.41 26.29 -6.27
C ILE A 153 0.52 25.66 -5.20
N VAL A 154 1.12 25.23 -4.09
CA VAL A 154 0.41 24.75 -2.91
C VAL A 154 0.47 25.83 -1.82
N LEU A 155 -0.68 26.42 -1.49
CA LEU A 155 -0.82 27.45 -0.46
C LEU A 155 -1.42 26.84 0.81
N VAL A 156 -0.81 27.14 1.95
CA VAL A 156 -1.17 26.57 3.25
C VAL A 156 -1.36 27.68 4.27
N LYS A 157 -2.36 27.56 5.16
CA LYS A 157 -2.53 28.55 6.22
C LYS A 157 -1.35 28.49 7.21
N SER A 158 -0.81 29.66 7.56
CA SER A 158 0.40 29.86 8.40
C SER A 158 0.54 28.96 9.62
N ASN A 159 -0.57 28.67 10.32
CA ASN A 159 -0.61 27.90 11.56
C ASN A 159 -1.29 26.53 11.41
N ASP A 160 -1.21 25.92 10.23
CA ASP A 160 -1.78 24.61 9.94
C ASP A 160 -0.72 23.65 9.34
N GLU A 161 0.12 23.09 10.22
CA GLU A 161 1.14 22.10 9.86
C GLU A 161 0.56 20.77 9.38
N ILE A 162 -0.69 20.46 9.74
CA ILE A 162 -1.42 19.28 9.26
C ILE A 162 -1.71 19.46 7.78
N SER A 163 -2.27 20.61 7.40
CA SER A 163 -2.48 20.99 6.00
C SER A 163 -1.17 21.14 5.21
N ALA A 164 -0.06 21.53 5.86
CA ALA A 164 1.24 21.54 5.22
C ALA A 164 1.74 20.13 4.89
N MET A 165 1.71 19.23 5.87
CA MET A 165 2.11 17.83 5.72
C MET A 165 1.26 17.07 4.70
N MET A 166 -0.04 17.38 4.62
CA MET A 166 -0.90 16.92 3.54
C MET A 166 -0.45 17.51 2.19
N GLY A 167 -0.32 18.83 2.10
CA GLY A 167 -0.02 19.59 0.88
C GLY A 167 1.27 19.19 0.17
N VAL A 168 2.30 18.73 0.90
CA VAL A 168 3.54 18.19 0.30
C VAL A 168 3.26 17.05 -0.69
N SER A 169 2.22 16.24 -0.46
CA SER A 169 1.83 15.13 -1.35
C SER A 169 1.43 15.65 -2.75
N ILE A 170 0.67 16.75 -2.81
CA ILE A 170 0.30 17.41 -4.08
C ILE A 170 1.49 18.19 -4.66
N ALA A 171 2.20 18.95 -3.84
CA ALA A 171 3.33 19.77 -4.28
C ALA A 171 4.43 18.93 -4.96
N SER A 172 4.72 17.75 -4.40
CA SER A 172 5.70 16.79 -4.93
C SER A 172 5.24 16.12 -6.23
N LEU A 173 3.95 15.81 -6.36
CA LEU A 173 3.41 15.19 -7.58
C LEU A 173 3.37 16.17 -8.76
N LEU A 174 3.22 17.47 -8.48
CA LEU A 174 3.19 18.55 -9.48
C LEU A 174 4.56 19.24 -9.64
N HIS A 175 5.57 18.85 -8.86
CA HIS A 175 6.89 19.49 -8.75
C HIS A 175 6.84 21.02 -8.47
N CYS A 176 5.76 21.50 -7.86
CA CYS A 176 5.49 22.91 -7.61
C CYS A 176 5.88 23.33 -6.17
N PRO A 177 6.09 24.63 -5.88
CA PRO A 177 6.42 25.07 -4.55
C PRO A 177 5.24 24.94 -3.58
N LEU A 178 5.55 24.75 -2.30
CA LEU A 178 4.63 24.90 -1.18
C LEU A 178 4.97 26.20 -0.44
N MET A 179 3.95 26.97 -0.05
CA MET A 179 4.11 28.27 0.61
C MET A 179 3.07 28.47 1.71
N TYR A 180 3.50 29.02 2.85
CA TYR A 180 2.60 29.49 3.90
C TYR A 180 2.06 30.89 3.62
N VAL A 181 0.76 31.10 3.86
CA VAL A 181 0.09 32.40 3.70
C VAL A 181 -0.01 33.11 5.05
N GLU A 182 0.72 34.23 5.16
CA GLU A 182 0.53 35.25 6.21
C GLU A 182 0.01 36.57 5.62
N ASP A 183 0.75 37.14 4.66
CA ASP A 183 0.45 38.44 4.06
C ASP A 183 0.07 38.26 2.57
N PHE A 184 -1.10 38.79 2.22
CA PHE A 184 -1.67 38.69 0.88
C PHE A 184 -0.93 39.54 -0.17
N SER A 185 -0.32 40.65 0.23
CA SER A 185 0.49 41.52 -0.63
C SER A 185 1.82 40.85 -0.98
N PHE A 186 2.44 40.22 0.02
CA PHE A 186 3.65 39.41 -0.14
C PHE A 186 3.38 38.19 -1.02
N LEU A 187 2.31 37.43 -0.72
CA LEU A 187 1.84 36.30 -1.52
C LEU A 187 1.66 36.70 -2.99
N LYS A 188 0.95 37.80 -3.26
CA LYS A 188 0.71 38.27 -4.63
C LYS A 188 2.02 38.44 -5.41
N ARG A 189 3.05 39.04 -4.80
CA ARG A 189 4.36 39.19 -5.44
C ARG A 189 4.98 37.85 -5.83
N ILE A 190 4.93 36.83 -4.95
CA ILE A 190 5.47 35.50 -5.27
C ILE A 190 4.71 34.86 -6.46
N LEU A 191 3.38 35.01 -6.48
CA LEU A 191 2.53 34.48 -7.56
C LEU A 191 2.76 35.18 -8.91
N ASP A 192 2.88 36.51 -8.89
CA ASP A 192 3.18 37.34 -10.07
C ASP A 192 4.59 37.02 -10.62
N GLU A 193 5.60 36.81 -9.75
CA GLU A 193 6.99 36.52 -10.15
C GLU A 193 7.20 35.07 -10.63
N LEU A 194 6.51 34.09 -10.06
CA LEU A 194 6.51 32.69 -10.54
C LEU A 194 5.62 32.46 -11.78
N ALA A 195 4.76 33.43 -12.11
CA ALA A 195 3.71 33.35 -13.13
C ALA A 195 2.74 32.17 -12.93
N VAL A 196 2.18 32.07 -11.71
CA VAL A 196 1.22 31.03 -11.30
C VAL A 196 -0.12 31.18 -12.03
N GLU A 197 -0.63 30.07 -12.55
CA GLU A 197 -1.91 29.92 -13.24
C GLU A 197 -2.98 29.20 -12.40
N HIS A 198 -2.59 28.49 -11.33
CA HIS A 198 -3.49 27.75 -10.45
C HIS A 198 -2.92 27.61 -9.03
N ALA A 199 -3.77 27.67 -7.99
CA ALA A 199 -3.36 27.39 -6.61
C ALA A 199 -4.26 26.34 -5.94
N PHE A 200 -3.63 25.31 -5.37
CA PHE A 200 -4.27 24.46 -4.37
C PHE A 200 -4.17 25.13 -3.00
N VAL A 201 -5.27 25.23 -2.27
CA VAL A 201 -5.34 25.95 -0.99
C VAL A 201 -5.77 24.98 0.11
N LEU A 202 -4.97 24.88 1.17
CA LEU A 202 -5.18 23.94 2.28
C LEU A 202 -5.24 24.64 3.64
N GLY A 203 -6.15 24.15 4.48
CA GLY A 203 -6.39 24.64 5.83
C GLY A 203 -7.60 25.57 5.94
N ASN A 204 -7.94 25.95 7.18
CA ASN A 204 -9.19 26.63 7.48
C ASN A 204 -9.11 28.16 7.23
N TYR A 205 -9.38 28.57 5.99
CA TYR A 205 -9.57 29.97 5.60
C TYR A 205 -11.03 30.41 5.75
N SER A 206 -11.24 31.62 6.28
CA SER A 206 -12.55 32.27 6.32
C SER A 206 -12.94 32.82 4.95
N ASP A 207 -14.24 33.05 4.73
CA ASP A 207 -14.80 33.58 3.47
C ASP A 207 -14.08 34.86 2.99
N ILE A 208 -13.65 35.73 3.92
CA ILE A 208 -12.94 36.98 3.61
C ILE A 208 -11.49 36.71 3.17
N GLU A 209 -10.82 35.71 3.75
CA GLU A 209 -9.50 35.27 3.29
C GLU A 209 -9.61 34.58 1.93
N MET A 210 -10.66 33.78 1.71
CA MET A 210 -10.92 33.11 0.43
C MET A 210 -11.18 34.10 -0.71
N LEU A 211 -12.04 35.10 -0.50
CA LEU A 211 -12.28 36.16 -1.50
C LEU A 211 -10.98 36.89 -1.86
N ARG A 212 -10.07 37.12 -0.90
CA ARG A 212 -8.75 37.71 -1.18
C ARG A 212 -7.83 36.77 -1.98
N LEU A 213 -7.88 35.46 -1.73
CA LEU A 213 -7.15 34.49 -2.56
C LEU A 213 -7.69 34.49 -4.00
N GLU A 214 -9.00 34.54 -4.20
CA GLU A 214 -9.64 34.60 -5.53
C GLU A 214 -9.41 35.93 -6.27
N GLU A 215 -9.36 37.07 -5.55
CA GLU A 215 -9.00 38.38 -6.10
C GLU A 215 -7.54 38.43 -6.60
N ILE A 216 -6.64 37.74 -5.90
CA ILE A 216 -5.19 37.71 -6.20
C ILE A 216 -4.86 36.64 -7.24
N ASN A 217 -5.42 35.44 -7.11
CA ASN A 217 -5.28 34.32 -8.03
C ASN A 217 -6.68 33.81 -8.42
N ARG A 218 -7.07 34.03 -9.67
CA ARG A 218 -8.44 33.79 -10.17
C ARG A 218 -8.80 32.31 -10.34
N ASN A 219 -7.89 31.39 -10.02
CA ASN A 219 -8.03 29.96 -10.26
C ASN A 219 -7.53 29.19 -9.02
N VAL A 220 -8.39 29.11 -8.01
CA VAL A 220 -8.12 28.46 -6.72
C VAL A 220 -8.89 27.15 -6.61
N THR A 221 -8.29 26.15 -5.96
CA THR A 221 -8.97 24.88 -5.61
C THR A 221 -8.74 24.56 -4.15
N MET A 222 -9.81 24.59 -3.37
CA MET A 222 -9.79 24.26 -1.95
C MET A 222 -9.63 22.74 -1.72
N VAL A 223 -8.79 22.38 -0.76
CA VAL A 223 -8.60 21.02 -0.28
C VAL A 223 -8.86 21.01 1.24
N ASN A 224 -10.14 20.84 1.59
CA ASN A 224 -10.63 21.04 2.97
C ASN A 224 -10.17 19.94 3.95
N ASP A 225 -9.85 18.76 3.45
CA ASP A 225 -9.54 17.57 4.26
C ASP A 225 -8.73 16.53 3.46
N ILE A 226 -8.18 15.55 4.17
CA ILE A 226 -7.35 14.46 3.59
C ILE A 226 -8.12 13.60 2.56
N VAL A 227 -9.43 13.41 2.72
CA VAL A 227 -10.24 12.60 1.79
C VAL A 227 -10.46 13.35 0.48
N SER A 228 -10.68 14.66 0.56
CA SER A 228 -10.72 15.59 -0.57
C SER A 228 -9.36 15.62 -1.29
N MET A 229 -8.25 15.64 -0.55
CA MET A 229 -6.90 15.52 -1.11
C MET A 229 -6.70 14.19 -1.87
N GLY A 230 -7.08 13.07 -1.25
CA GLY A 230 -7.02 11.75 -1.89
C GLY A 230 -7.85 11.67 -3.17
N LYS A 231 -9.04 12.28 -3.19
CA LYS A 231 -9.94 12.39 -4.36
C LYS A 231 -9.45 13.34 -5.45
N ILE A 232 -8.56 14.26 -5.14
CA ILE A 232 -7.84 15.08 -6.12
C ILE A 232 -6.68 14.28 -6.69
N LEU A 233 -5.86 13.68 -5.82
CA LEU A 233 -4.70 12.91 -6.20
C LEU A 233 -5.06 11.73 -7.11
N THR A 234 -6.10 10.93 -6.79
CA THR A 234 -6.54 9.79 -7.62
C THR A 234 -7.02 10.14 -9.02
N ARG A 235 -7.27 11.43 -9.33
CA ARG A 235 -7.55 11.92 -10.69
C ARG A 235 -6.30 12.23 -11.50
N ILE A 236 -5.15 12.38 -10.84
CA ILE A 236 -3.85 12.72 -11.41
C ILE A 236 -2.96 11.46 -11.46
N TYR A 237 -2.94 10.69 -10.37
CA TYR A 237 -2.09 9.52 -10.15
C TYR A 237 -2.71 8.60 -9.08
N THR A 238 -2.56 7.27 -9.21
CA THR A 238 -3.00 6.32 -8.19
C THR A 238 -1.86 6.03 -7.21
N PRO A 239 -1.89 6.50 -5.95
CA PRO A 239 -0.77 6.38 -5.03
C PRO A 239 -0.65 4.95 -4.48
N GLU A 240 0.42 4.25 -4.87
CA GLU A 240 0.77 2.93 -4.30
C GLU A 240 1.33 3.02 -2.86
N TYR A 241 1.81 4.18 -2.43
CA TYR A 241 2.51 4.36 -1.15
C TYR A 241 1.74 5.29 -0.20
N PHE A 242 1.49 4.81 1.01
CA PHE A 242 0.72 5.52 2.03
C PHE A 242 1.51 5.57 3.36
N ILE A 243 1.44 6.70 4.06
CA ILE A 243 2.19 6.96 5.29
C ILE A 243 1.22 7.40 6.38
N VAL A 244 1.33 6.82 7.57
CA VAL A 244 0.58 7.22 8.76
C VAL A 244 1.56 7.70 9.80
N THR A 245 1.33 8.90 10.32
CA THR A 245 2.16 9.52 11.36
C THR A 245 1.30 10.32 12.33
N ASN A 246 1.81 10.65 13.51
CA ASN A 246 1.10 11.46 14.50
C ASN A 246 1.93 12.70 14.84
N ILE A 247 1.44 13.88 14.44
CA ILE A 247 2.17 15.16 14.57
C ILE A 247 2.42 15.55 16.05
N ARG A 248 1.69 14.94 16.99
CA ARG A 248 1.94 15.14 18.43
C ARG A 248 3.17 14.42 18.96
N ASP A 249 3.84 13.58 18.17
CA ASP A 249 5.08 12.90 18.57
C ASP A 249 6.19 13.89 18.99
N ALA A 250 6.15 15.11 18.45
CA ALA A 250 6.92 16.27 18.87
C ALA A 250 6.82 16.63 20.38
N TYR A 251 5.73 16.25 21.05
CA TYR A 251 5.43 16.60 22.43
C TYR A 251 5.18 15.39 23.35
N ILE A 252 4.94 14.19 22.79
CA ILE A 252 4.52 13.00 23.56
C ILE A 252 5.44 11.78 23.42
N SER A 253 6.29 11.73 22.38
CA SER A 253 7.11 10.54 22.09
C SER A 253 8.52 10.65 22.69
N LYS A 254 9.06 9.54 23.20
CA LYS A 254 10.42 9.45 23.76
C LYS A 254 11.53 9.89 22.80
N ALA A 255 11.31 9.77 21.49
CA ALA A 255 12.30 10.12 20.46
C ALA A 255 12.10 11.52 19.85
N GLY A 256 10.86 12.05 19.87
CA GLY A 256 10.48 13.37 19.38
C GLY A 256 10.52 13.56 17.85
N ARG A 257 9.48 14.21 17.30
CA ARG A 257 9.44 14.81 15.94
C ARG A 257 9.76 13.87 14.75
N LEU A 258 9.72 12.54 14.91
CA LEU A 258 9.91 11.60 13.81
C LEU A 258 8.88 11.81 12.69
N SER A 259 7.70 12.34 13.00
CA SER A 259 6.69 12.74 12.02
C SER A 259 7.23 13.64 10.90
N LEU A 260 8.28 14.44 11.14
CA LEU A 260 8.90 15.33 10.15
C LEU A 260 9.63 14.61 9.00
N ILE A 261 9.97 13.31 9.09
CA ILE A 261 10.44 12.58 7.90
C ILE A 261 9.31 12.11 6.97
N SER A 262 8.05 12.13 7.41
CA SER A 262 6.90 11.66 6.62
C SER A 262 6.70 12.45 5.30
N PRO A 263 6.78 13.80 5.27
CA PRO A 263 6.68 14.55 4.02
C PRO A 263 7.84 14.26 3.07
N ILE A 264 9.07 14.14 3.61
CA ILE A 264 10.26 13.81 2.82
C ILE A 264 10.08 12.44 2.14
N LEU A 265 9.68 11.42 2.90
CA LEU A 265 9.41 10.08 2.38
C LEU A 265 8.26 10.07 1.35
N ALA A 266 7.19 10.84 1.59
CA ALA A 266 6.10 10.99 0.63
C ALA A 266 6.57 11.50 -0.72
N SER A 267 7.46 12.49 -0.74
CA SER A 267 8.04 13.05 -1.97
C SER A 267 8.79 12.02 -2.81
N TYR A 268 9.69 11.23 -2.20
CA TYR A 268 10.48 10.19 -2.90
C TYR A 268 9.65 8.95 -3.27
N ARG A 269 8.47 8.76 -2.68
CA ARG A 269 7.58 7.62 -2.96
C ARG A 269 6.34 7.98 -3.77
N HIS A 270 6.19 9.26 -4.16
CA HIS A 270 4.95 9.84 -4.69
C HIS A 270 3.71 9.43 -3.87
N GLY A 271 3.87 9.41 -2.55
CA GLY A 271 2.91 8.87 -1.60
C GLY A 271 1.99 9.92 -0.97
N ILE A 272 1.04 9.45 -0.17
CA ILE A 272 0.17 10.29 0.67
C ILE A 272 0.54 10.14 2.15
N VAL A 273 0.62 11.26 2.88
CA VAL A 273 0.66 11.26 4.35
C VAL A 273 -0.75 11.44 4.92
N LEU A 274 -1.17 10.56 5.82
CA LEU A 274 -2.26 10.77 6.78
C LEU A 274 -1.67 11.24 8.12
N PRO A 275 -1.66 12.55 8.40
CA PRO A 275 -1.27 13.09 9.70
C PRO A 275 -2.41 12.93 10.71
N LEU A 276 -2.16 12.14 11.75
CA LEU A 276 -2.95 12.09 12.97
C LEU A 276 -2.57 13.28 13.88
N ASN A 277 -3.53 13.79 14.64
CA ASN A 277 -3.34 14.83 15.65
C ASN A 277 -4.00 14.39 16.96
N ILE A 278 -3.39 13.41 17.61
CA ILE A 278 -3.97 12.72 18.78
C ILE A 278 -2.94 12.58 19.90
N THR A 279 -3.36 12.79 21.14
CA THR A 279 -2.53 12.45 22.30
C THR A 279 -2.70 10.96 22.59
N THR A 280 -1.64 10.20 22.33
CA THR A 280 -1.48 8.81 22.77
C THR A 280 -0.78 8.73 24.13
N GLY A 281 -0.87 7.59 24.80
CA GLY A 281 -0.09 7.29 26.01
C GLY A 281 -0.32 5.89 26.56
N ILE A 282 0.69 5.38 27.27
CA ILE A 282 0.64 4.11 27.99
C ILE A 282 0.53 4.41 29.49
N LEU A 283 -0.56 3.96 30.12
CA LEU A 283 -0.73 4.01 31.57
C LEU A 283 -0.29 2.67 32.17
N GLN A 284 0.91 2.65 32.74
CA GLN A 284 1.39 1.53 33.55
C GLN A 284 0.64 1.49 34.88
N PHE A 285 0.23 0.29 35.30
CA PHE A 285 -0.28 0.06 36.64
C PHE A 285 0.84 0.20 37.68
N LYS A 286 0.48 0.65 38.88
CA LYS A 286 1.40 0.86 40.00
C LYS A 286 1.02 -0.10 41.15
N PRO A 287 1.94 -0.94 41.66
CA PRO A 287 1.61 -1.91 42.70
C PRO A 287 1.29 -1.23 44.03
N VAL A 288 0.33 -1.79 44.76
CA VAL A 288 -0.13 -1.29 46.07
C VAL A 288 0.07 -2.35 47.14
N SER A 289 -0.46 -3.56 46.96
CA SER A 289 -0.34 -4.68 47.91
C SER A 289 -0.72 -6.01 47.28
N LEU A 290 -0.39 -7.12 47.94
CA LEU A 290 -1.04 -8.41 47.69
C LEU A 290 -2.27 -8.55 48.58
N ILE A 291 -3.35 -9.12 48.06
CA ILE A 291 -4.59 -9.40 48.82
C ILE A 291 -5.06 -10.84 48.61
N ASP A 292 -5.68 -11.44 49.63
CA ASP A 292 -6.48 -12.65 49.46
C ASP A 292 -7.71 -12.34 48.56
N SER A 293 -8.23 -13.35 47.86
CA SER A 293 -9.31 -13.24 46.87
C SER A 293 -10.43 -12.26 47.26
N PRO A 294 -10.61 -11.14 46.54
CA PRO A 294 -11.70 -10.19 46.79
C PRO A 294 -13.07 -10.79 46.43
N MET A 295 -14.12 -10.04 46.76
CA MET A 295 -15.51 -10.40 46.40
C MET A 295 -15.78 -10.15 44.91
N GLY A 296 -16.82 -10.79 44.37
CA GLY A 296 -17.28 -10.62 42.99
C GLY A 296 -16.54 -11.43 41.93
N ILE A 297 -15.23 -11.66 42.08
CA ILE A 297 -14.43 -12.25 41.00
C ILE A 297 -14.71 -13.75 40.73
N PRO A 298 -14.88 -14.17 39.45
CA PRO A 298 -15.03 -15.57 39.07
C PRO A 298 -13.66 -16.27 38.99
N ILE A 299 -13.11 -16.68 40.14
CA ILE A 299 -11.73 -17.21 40.28
C ILE A 299 -11.43 -18.35 39.29
N GLY A 300 -10.53 -18.09 38.34
CA GLY A 300 -10.12 -19.04 37.31
C GLY A 300 -9.26 -20.22 37.79
N ASN A 301 -8.85 -21.06 36.83
CA ASN A 301 -7.89 -22.15 37.03
C ASN A 301 -6.66 -21.95 36.13
N VAL A 302 -5.54 -22.53 36.54
CA VAL A 302 -4.21 -22.52 35.91
C VAL A 302 -3.76 -23.97 35.72
N SER A 303 -2.97 -24.26 34.70
CA SER A 303 -2.45 -25.62 34.44
C SER A 303 -0.93 -25.64 34.48
N MET A 304 -0.34 -26.58 35.22
CA MET A 304 1.07 -26.91 35.19
C MET A 304 1.24 -28.32 34.61
N TYR A 305 1.99 -28.45 33.52
CA TYR A 305 2.26 -29.75 32.89
C TYR A 305 3.49 -30.41 33.52
N LEU A 306 3.48 -31.75 33.53
CA LEU A 306 4.60 -32.60 33.95
C LEU A 306 4.82 -33.70 32.91
N TRP A 307 6.07 -34.04 32.62
CA TRP A 307 6.44 -35.16 31.74
C TRP A 307 6.74 -36.43 32.54
N LYS A 308 6.61 -37.59 31.88
CA LYS A 308 6.98 -38.92 32.40
C LYS A 308 8.47 -39.02 32.74
N THR A 309 8.78 -39.53 33.92
CA THR A 309 10.15 -39.92 34.30
C THR A 309 10.16 -41.20 35.14
N GLU A 310 11.33 -41.86 35.19
CA GLU A 310 11.67 -42.93 36.14
C GLU A 310 12.32 -42.36 37.41
N ASP A 311 12.74 -41.09 37.41
CA ASP A 311 13.33 -40.41 38.56
C ASP A 311 12.34 -40.35 39.74
N LYS A 312 12.68 -41.00 40.86
CA LYS A 312 11.91 -40.89 42.10
C LYS A 312 12.16 -39.52 42.76
N PRO A 313 11.12 -38.82 43.26
CA PRO A 313 11.32 -37.65 44.10
C PRO A 313 12.16 -37.96 45.35
N SER A 314 13.07 -37.04 45.66
CA SER A 314 13.88 -37.02 46.88
C SER A 314 12.96 -36.72 48.08
N THR A 315 12.61 -37.73 48.88
CA THR A 315 11.73 -37.58 50.06
C THR A 315 11.85 -38.76 51.03
N ASN A 316 11.53 -38.51 52.30
CA ASN A 316 11.35 -39.54 53.34
C ASN A 316 9.93 -40.15 53.34
N GLU A 317 8.95 -39.51 52.69
CA GLU A 317 7.57 -40.01 52.66
C GLU A 317 7.41 -41.16 51.65
N VAL A 318 6.49 -42.09 51.93
CA VAL A 318 6.31 -43.30 51.12
C VAL A 318 5.40 -43.00 49.92
N VAL A 319 6.02 -42.81 48.76
CA VAL A 319 5.33 -42.51 47.49
C VAL A 319 5.67 -43.53 46.40
N TYR A 320 4.68 -43.85 45.56
CA TYR A 320 4.73 -44.92 44.56
C TYR A 320 4.58 -44.36 43.14
N PRO A 321 5.16 -45.02 42.11
CA PRO A 321 4.94 -44.67 40.72
C PRO A 321 3.59 -45.23 40.21
N VAL A 322 3.07 -44.65 39.13
CA VAL A 322 1.88 -45.13 38.41
C VAL A 322 2.36 -45.76 37.10
N ASN A 323 1.97 -47.02 36.84
CA ASN A 323 2.43 -47.77 35.66
C ASN A 323 3.96 -47.77 35.48
N GLN A 324 4.71 -47.89 36.59
CA GLN A 324 6.19 -47.81 36.70
C GLN A 324 6.82 -46.42 36.53
N TYR A 325 6.04 -45.36 36.28
CA TYR A 325 6.57 -44.00 36.10
C TYR A 325 6.05 -43.00 37.14
N TYR A 326 6.86 -41.98 37.42
CA TYR A 326 6.41 -40.74 38.02
C TYR A 326 6.01 -39.73 36.93
N ARG A 327 5.60 -38.53 37.33
CA ARG A 327 5.71 -37.35 36.48
C ARG A 327 6.58 -36.31 37.18
N LEU A 328 7.34 -35.56 36.40
CA LEU A 328 8.24 -34.48 36.82
C LEU A 328 7.92 -33.22 36.02
N GLY A 329 7.91 -32.08 36.69
CA GLY A 329 7.90 -30.76 36.07
C GLY A 329 8.88 -29.82 36.76
N ARG A 330 9.29 -28.78 36.05
CA ARG A 330 10.20 -27.72 36.51
C ARG A 330 9.69 -26.38 36.03
N THR A 331 9.84 -25.34 36.84
CA THR A 331 9.44 -23.97 36.48
C THR A 331 10.33 -22.94 37.17
N HIS A 332 10.74 -21.88 36.47
CA HIS A 332 11.74 -20.92 36.98
C HIS A 332 11.07 -19.71 37.64
N ILE A 333 10.63 -19.85 38.89
CA ILE A 333 9.98 -18.78 39.66
C ILE A 333 11.00 -17.65 39.93
N GLU A 334 10.85 -16.56 39.18
CA GLU A 334 11.87 -15.52 39.00
C GLU A 334 13.24 -16.08 38.59
N GLU A 335 14.17 -16.24 39.55
CA GLU A 335 15.53 -16.78 39.34
C GLU A 335 15.70 -18.20 39.93
N VAL A 336 14.61 -18.80 40.45
CA VAL A 336 14.61 -20.04 41.23
C VAL A 336 13.92 -21.15 40.46
N GLU A 337 14.65 -22.21 40.07
CA GLU A 337 14.01 -23.41 39.54
C GLU A 337 13.28 -24.17 40.66
N VAL A 338 11.95 -24.22 40.57
CA VAL A 338 11.08 -25.01 41.44
C VAL A 338 10.72 -26.32 40.76
N THR A 339 10.97 -27.42 41.47
CA THR A 339 10.76 -28.79 40.98
C THR A 339 9.48 -29.39 41.60
N TYR A 340 8.68 -30.08 40.80
CA TYR A 340 7.42 -30.68 41.24
C TYR A 340 7.15 -32.04 40.59
N TYR A 341 6.42 -32.91 41.27
CA TYR A 341 6.14 -34.29 40.86
C TYR A 341 4.66 -34.67 41.02
N LEU A 342 4.24 -35.68 40.26
CA LEU A 342 3.03 -36.45 40.56
C LEU A 342 3.39 -37.89 40.95
N CYS A 343 2.75 -38.37 42.01
CA CYS A 343 2.93 -39.69 42.59
C CYS A 343 1.59 -40.35 42.94
N ALA A 344 1.64 -41.64 43.25
CA ALA A 344 0.59 -42.35 43.95
C ALA A 344 0.89 -42.50 45.46
N SER A 345 -0.15 -42.47 46.28
CA SER A 345 -0.07 -42.68 47.73
C SER A 345 -0.08 -44.14 48.17
N HIS A 346 -0.39 -45.07 47.26
CA HIS A 346 -0.46 -46.51 47.51
C HIS A 346 0.16 -47.30 46.35
N GLU A 347 0.72 -48.47 46.67
CA GLU A 347 1.29 -49.39 45.69
C GLU A 347 0.22 -49.89 44.70
N ASN A 348 0.60 -50.09 43.44
CA ASN A 348 -0.29 -50.53 42.35
C ASN A 348 -1.48 -49.60 42.03
N SER A 349 -1.42 -48.31 42.43
CA SER A 349 -2.40 -47.32 41.99
C SER A 349 -2.39 -47.15 40.47
N THR A 350 -3.58 -47.05 39.87
CA THR A 350 -3.79 -46.72 38.46
C THR A 350 -3.81 -45.22 38.15
N ASN A 351 -3.78 -44.37 39.19
CA ASN A 351 -3.89 -42.91 39.09
C ASN A 351 -2.89 -42.21 40.01
N PHE A 352 -2.39 -41.05 39.57
CA PHE A 352 -1.71 -40.07 40.40
C PHE A 352 -2.72 -39.37 41.31
N ASP A 353 -2.44 -39.33 42.62
CA ASP A 353 -3.31 -38.74 43.65
C ASP A 353 -2.56 -37.87 44.67
N LEU A 354 -1.24 -37.73 44.51
CA LEU A 354 -0.36 -36.83 45.26
C LEU A 354 0.35 -35.87 44.30
N PHE A 355 0.31 -34.58 44.60
CA PHE A 355 1.15 -33.53 44.02
C PHE A 355 2.24 -33.15 45.02
N LEU A 356 3.49 -33.18 44.58
CA LEU A 356 4.66 -32.83 45.39
C LEU A 356 5.30 -31.59 44.77
N ILE A 357 5.66 -30.57 45.55
CA ILE A 357 6.31 -29.37 45.03
C ILE A 357 7.34 -28.85 46.05
N ASP A 358 8.58 -28.68 45.60
CA ASP A 358 9.67 -28.12 46.41
C ASP A 358 9.41 -26.63 46.64
N LEU A 359 8.94 -26.25 47.84
CA LEU A 359 8.55 -24.89 48.18
C LEU A 359 9.70 -24.07 48.78
N ASN A 360 10.79 -24.72 49.18
CA ASN A 360 11.94 -24.09 49.84
C ASN A 360 13.24 -24.13 49.00
N ASN A 361 13.25 -24.91 47.90
CA ASN A 361 14.36 -25.22 47.00
C ASN A 361 15.59 -25.89 47.67
N ASP A 362 15.36 -26.76 48.65
CA ASP A 362 16.39 -27.61 49.27
C ASP A 362 16.63 -28.93 48.52
N ASN A 363 15.86 -29.21 47.46
CA ASN A 363 15.88 -30.42 46.63
C ASN A 363 15.43 -31.70 47.39
N PHE A 364 14.63 -31.54 48.45
CA PHE A 364 14.12 -32.62 49.29
C PHE A 364 12.67 -32.37 49.75
N ILE A 365 11.69 -33.03 49.10
CA ILE A 365 10.27 -32.85 49.41
C ILE A 365 9.95 -33.34 50.83
N GLN A 366 9.51 -32.42 51.68
CA GLN A 366 9.08 -32.67 53.05
C GLN A 366 7.58 -32.99 53.12
N LYS A 367 7.10 -33.50 54.26
CA LYS A 367 5.66 -33.86 54.42
C LYS A 367 4.71 -32.68 54.21
N THR A 368 5.16 -31.47 54.50
CA THR A 368 4.43 -30.20 54.32
C THR A 368 4.33 -29.74 52.87
N GLU A 369 4.95 -30.46 51.94
CA GLU A 369 5.06 -30.13 50.51
C GLU A 369 4.35 -31.16 49.61
N ILE A 370 3.56 -32.05 50.23
CA ILE A 370 2.76 -33.07 49.56
C ILE A 370 1.28 -32.71 49.72
N PHE A 371 0.59 -32.51 48.60
CA PHE A 371 -0.77 -31.99 48.53
C PHE A 371 -1.73 -32.89 47.75
N ARG A 372 -3.00 -32.84 48.14
CA ARG A 372 -4.13 -33.54 47.53
C ARG A 372 -5.16 -32.56 46.97
N VAL A 373 -6.03 -33.06 46.08
CA VAL A 373 -7.11 -32.26 45.50
C VAL A 373 -8.05 -31.74 46.60
N GLY A 374 -8.20 -30.42 46.64
CA GLY A 374 -8.92 -29.65 47.65
C GLY A 374 -8.02 -28.83 48.59
N GLU A 375 -6.75 -29.25 48.77
CA GLU A 375 -5.82 -28.63 49.71
C GLU A 375 -5.18 -27.35 49.16
N THR A 376 -4.66 -26.51 50.05
CA THR A 376 -4.03 -25.22 49.72
C THR A 376 -2.60 -25.14 50.19
N PHE A 377 -1.72 -24.60 49.35
CA PHE A 377 -0.31 -24.35 49.65
C PHE A 377 0.06 -22.88 49.37
N THR A 378 1.23 -22.46 49.85
CA THR A 378 1.72 -21.09 49.68
C THR A 378 3.11 -21.12 49.07
N LEU A 379 3.26 -20.57 47.87
CA LEU A 379 4.55 -20.30 47.24
C LEU A 379 5.16 -19.05 47.88
N GLN A 380 6.43 -19.10 48.25
CA GLN A 380 7.18 -17.92 48.72
C GLN A 380 8.10 -17.44 47.59
N ILE A 381 7.99 -16.16 47.23
CA ILE A 381 8.73 -15.55 46.12
C ILE A 381 9.32 -14.22 46.63
N LYS A 382 10.63 -14.19 46.88
CA LYS A 382 11.35 -13.10 47.58
C LYS A 382 10.65 -12.68 48.89
N ASN A 383 9.86 -11.61 48.85
CA ASN A 383 9.17 -11.00 49.99
C ASN A 383 7.64 -11.18 49.93
N ALA A 384 7.13 -12.04 49.05
CA ALA A 384 5.72 -12.20 48.74
C ALA A 384 5.27 -13.67 48.90
N SER A 385 4.04 -13.84 49.40
CA SER A 385 3.40 -15.14 49.65
C SER A 385 2.19 -15.32 48.74
N PHE A 386 2.17 -16.37 47.91
CA PHE A 386 1.09 -16.65 46.95
C PHE A 386 0.36 -17.93 47.31
N LYS A 387 -0.90 -17.80 47.71
CA LYS A 387 -1.75 -18.93 48.08
C LYS A 387 -2.40 -19.55 46.85
N MET A 388 -2.30 -20.87 46.72
CA MET A 388 -2.94 -21.65 45.66
C MET A 388 -3.73 -22.82 46.26
N ARG A 389 -4.75 -23.27 45.54
CA ARG A 389 -5.52 -24.51 45.81
C ARG A 389 -5.29 -25.51 44.70
N LEU A 390 -5.00 -26.76 45.04
CA LEU A 390 -4.99 -27.86 44.07
C LEU A 390 -6.44 -28.27 43.74
N THR A 391 -6.93 -27.99 42.53
CA THR A 391 -8.33 -28.26 42.16
C THR A 391 -8.52 -29.53 41.34
N LYS A 392 -7.50 -30.01 40.61
CA LYS A 392 -7.57 -31.27 39.87
C LYS A 392 -6.18 -31.82 39.51
N ILE A 393 -6.08 -33.13 39.34
CA ILE A 393 -4.97 -33.80 38.65
C ILE A 393 -5.55 -34.49 37.41
N LEU A 394 -5.00 -34.24 36.23
CA LEU A 394 -5.30 -34.96 34.99
C LEU A 394 -4.22 -36.02 34.76
N GLN A 395 -4.65 -37.26 34.57
CA GLN A 395 -3.74 -38.41 34.42
C GLN A 395 -2.95 -38.35 33.10
N GLU A 396 -3.59 -37.84 32.05
CA GLU A 396 -2.99 -37.52 30.75
C GLU A 396 -3.21 -36.04 30.45
N SER A 397 -2.22 -35.38 29.82
CA SER A 397 -2.33 -33.97 29.45
C SER A 397 -3.23 -33.79 28.23
N LEU A 398 -4.23 -32.91 28.32
CA LEU A 398 -5.11 -32.58 27.19
C LEU A 398 -4.39 -31.77 26.10
N SER A 399 -3.22 -31.20 26.44
CA SER A 399 -2.43 -30.33 25.55
C SER A 399 -1.16 -31.01 25.01
N HIS A 400 -0.54 -31.91 25.79
CA HIS A 400 0.74 -32.55 25.45
C HIS A 400 0.65 -34.08 25.24
N GLY A 401 -0.49 -34.72 25.51
CA GLY A 401 -0.73 -36.14 25.27
C GLY A 401 -0.32 -37.07 26.44
N PRO A 402 -0.27 -38.40 26.19
CA PRO A 402 -0.31 -39.42 27.25
C PRO A 402 0.98 -39.58 28.08
N ASP A 403 2.15 -39.21 27.52
CA ASP A 403 3.41 -39.18 28.27
C ASP A 403 3.54 -37.93 29.17
N TYR A 404 2.51 -37.07 29.21
CA TYR A 404 2.39 -35.90 30.06
C TYR A 404 1.15 -35.97 30.95
N SER A 405 1.12 -35.18 32.01
CA SER A 405 -0.02 -35.04 32.94
C SER A 405 -0.16 -33.58 33.36
N ASP A 406 -1.39 -33.10 33.60
CA ASP A 406 -1.65 -31.70 33.98
C ASP A 406 -2.10 -31.60 35.44
N VAL A 407 -1.56 -30.62 36.17
CA VAL A 407 -1.99 -30.23 37.52
C VAL A 407 -2.75 -28.92 37.42
N ILE A 408 -4.00 -28.93 37.88
CA ILE A 408 -4.90 -27.77 37.81
C ILE A 408 -4.94 -27.09 39.17
N LEU A 409 -4.57 -25.81 39.18
CA LEU A 409 -4.44 -24.97 40.37
C LEU A 409 -5.39 -23.77 40.30
N GLN A 410 -5.92 -23.33 41.42
CA GLN A 410 -6.71 -22.10 41.56
C GLN A 410 -5.95 -21.11 42.44
N PRO A 411 -5.66 -19.88 41.95
CA PRO A 411 -5.04 -18.85 42.78
C PRO A 411 -6.03 -18.32 43.82
N LEU A 412 -5.52 -17.98 45.00
CA LEU A 412 -6.29 -17.40 46.10
C LEU A 412 -5.71 -16.05 46.60
N THR A 413 -4.57 -15.61 46.04
CA THR A 413 -3.93 -14.32 46.31
C THR A 413 -3.69 -13.59 44.99
N PHE A 414 -3.93 -12.28 44.98
CA PHE A 414 -3.92 -11.40 43.80
C PHE A 414 -3.07 -10.16 44.05
N SER A 415 -2.55 -9.52 42.99
CA SER A 415 -1.96 -8.18 43.12
C SER A 415 -3.04 -7.12 43.03
N LEU A 416 -3.08 -6.25 44.04
CA LEU A 416 -3.81 -5.00 44.03
C LEU A 416 -2.86 -3.91 43.54
N GLU A 417 -3.15 -3.42 42.35
CA GLU A 417 -2.50 -2.31 41.69
C GLU A 417 -3.43 -1.08 41.71
N CYS A 418 -2.97 0.03 41.12
CA CYS A 418 -3.83 1.13 40.73
C CYS A 418 -3.43 1.75 39.40
N VAL A 419 -4.39 2.37 38.73
CA VAL A 419 -4.18 3.27 37.58
C VAL A 419 -4.74 4.64 37.89
N GLU A 420 -4.22 5.68 37.21
CA GLU A 420 -4.67 7.06 37.37
C GLU A 420 -5.14 7.60 36.02
N VAL A 421 -6.39 8.04 35.92
CA VAL A 421 -7.02 8.56 34.70
C VAL A 421 -7.64 9.92 34.98
N ASP A 422 -7.11 10.95 34.33
CA ASP A 422 -7.55 12.35 34.47
C ASP A 422 -7.68 12.80 35.94
N GLY A 423 -6.60 12.58 36.71
CA GLY A 423 -6.48 12.97 38.12
C GLY A 423 -7.24 12.10 39.13
N GLU A 424 -7.80 10.98 38.69
CA GLU A 424 -8.63 10.08 39.50
C GLU A 424 -8.04 8.68 39.52
N ARG A 425 -8.01 8.04 40.70
CA ARG A 425 -7.33 6.77 40.93
C ARG A 425 -8.35 5.63 40.98
N PHE A 426 -8.10 4.59 40.21
CA PHE A 426 -8.93 3.38 40.14
C PHE A 426 -8.13 2.19 40.68
N SER A 427 -8.79 1.32 41.45
CA SER A 427 -8.19 0.08 41.96
C SER A 427 -8.15 -0.95 40.84
N VAL A 428 -7.05 -1.69 40.72
CA VAL A 428 -6.87 -2.65 39.61
C VAL A 428 -6.41 -3.99 40.19
N LEU A 429 -7.10 -5.07 39.84
CA LEU A 429 -6.76 -6.43 40.29
C LEU A 429 -6.09 -7.22 39.18
N LEU A 430 -4.91 -7.77 39.45
CA LEU A 430 -4.20 -8.67 38.53
C LEU A 430 -4.33 -10.12 38.96
N GLY A 431 -4.85 -10.96 38.06
CA GLY A 431 -4.78 -12.43 38.19
C GLY A 431 -3.35 -12.97 38.12
N SER A 432 -2.50 -12.37 37.27
CA SER A 432 -1.14 -12.84 37.01
C SER A 432 -0.08 -11.98 37.69
N TYR A 433 0.48 -12.47 38.80
CA TYR A 433 1.63 -11.85 39.46
C TYR A 433 2.75 -12.82 39.91
N ALA A 434 2.56 -14.14 39.75
CA ALA A 434 3.59 -15.16 40.05
C ALA A 434 4.30 -15.65 38.77
N TYR A 435 5.16 -14.82 38.20
CA TYR A 435 5.96 -15.18 37.01
C TYR A 435 6.87 -16.40 37.33
N PRO A 436 6.93 -17.46 36.51
CA PRO A 436 6.38 -17.67 35.16
C PRO A 436 5.23 -18.71 35.15
N ILE A 437 4.71 -19.11 36.31
CA ILE A 437 3.49 -19.91 36.38
C ILE A 437 2.38 -18.95 35.96
N TYR A 438 2.03 -18.89 34.68
CA TYR A 438 1.11 -17.88 34.13
C TYR A 438 -0.28 -17.94 34.78
N VAL A 439 -0.43 -17.23 35.91
CA VAL A 439 -1.62 -17.30 36.76
C VAL A 439 -2.73 -16.50 36.09
N TRP A 440 -3.58 -17.17 35.31
CA TRP A 440 -4.87 -16.66 34.84
C TRP A 440 -4.81 -15.18 34.37
N ASN A 441 -4.25 -14.96 33.17
CA ASN A 441 -4.00 -13.65 32.56
C ASN A 441 -5.29 -12.81 32.35
N LYS A 442 -5.83 -12.27 33.43
CA LYS A 442 -7.00 -11.41 33.49
C LYS A 442 -6.78 -10.22 34.44
N VAL A 443 -7.42 -9.12 34.11
CA VAL A 443 -7.42 -7.85 34.84
C VAL A 443 -8.85 -7.50 35.23
N PHE A 444 -9.05 -6.95 36.42
CA PHE A 444 -10.28 -6.27 36.80
C PHE A 444 -9.96 -4.82 37.19
N ILE A 445 -10.88 -3.90 36.95
CA ILE A 445 -10.76 -2.50 37.35
C ILE A 445 -12.05 -2.10 38.07
N ASP A 446 -11.89 -1.68 39.31
CA ASP A 446 -12.91 -1.07 40.17
C ASP A 446 -13.17 0.35 39.64
N LEU A 447 -14.36 0.56 39.08
CA LEU A 447 -14.79 1.74 38.32
C LEU A 447 -15.71 2.68 39.12
N ASP A 448 -16.40 2.17 40.16
CA ASP A 448 -17.31 2.98 41.01
C ASP A 448 -16.86 3.14 42.48
N HIS A 449 -15.72 2.53 42.84
CA HIS A 449 -15.02 2.63 44.12
C HIS A 449 -15.66 1.88 45.31
N ASP A 450 -16.59 0.95 45.07
CA ASP A 450 -17.17 0.12 46.15
C ASP A 450 -16.26 -1.06 46.60
N ASN A 451 -15.23 -1.42 45.81
CA ASN A 451 -14.27 -2.53 46.00
C ASN A 451 -14.81 -3.96 45.65
N TYR A 452 -15.91 -4.07 44.91
CA TYR A 452 -16.48 -5.32 44.38
C TYR A 452 -16.19 -5.45 42.87
N PHE A 453 -15.09 -6.09 42.52
CA PHE A 453 -14.60 -6.32 41.14
C PHE A 453 -15.48 -7.26 40.28
N GLY A 454 -16.78 -7.36 40.55
CA GLY A 454 -17.74 -8.24 39.88
C GLY A 454 -18.77 -7.53 38.99
N ASP A 455 -18.78 -6.19 38.96
CA ASP A 455 -19.88 -5.44 38.34
C ASP A 455 -19.76 -5.29 36.79
N PRO A 456 -20.88 -4.99 36.07
CA PRO A 456 -20.94 -4.94 34.61
C PRO A 456 -20.05 -3.86 33.97
N GLY A 457 -18.81 -4.22 33.68
CA GLY A 457 -17.81 -3.33 33.09
C GLY A 457 -16.45 -3.39 33.80
N GLU A 458 -16.32 -4.16 34.87
CA GLU A 458 -15.10 -4.21 35.67
C GLU A 458 -14.11 -5.30 35.23
N GLY A 459 -14.60 -6.36 34.58
CA GLY A 459 -13.77 -7.44 34.03
C GLY A 459 -14.57 -8.74 33.82
N PRO A 460 -13.89 -9.91 33.68
CA PRO A 460 -12.45 -10.10 33.59
C PRO A 460 -11.89 -9.74 32.21
N TYR A 461 -11.06 -8.69 32.13
CA TYR A 461 -10.41 -8.23 30.89
C TYR A 461 -9.16 -9.02 30.53
N GLY A 462 -9.03 -9.42 29.26
CA GLY A 462 -7.83 -10.00 28.64
C GLY A 462 -7.11 -9.00 27.74
N ILE A 463 -5.86 -9.31 27.37
CA ILE A 463 -5.04 -8.41 26.56
C ILE A 463 -5.67 -8.24 25.17
N GLY A 464 -5.92 -6.99 24.77
CA GLY A 464 -6.66 -6.63 23.55
C GLY A 464 -8.16 -6.40 23.73
N ASP A 465 -8.68 -6.50 24.95
CA ASP A 465 -10.03 -6.03 25.29
C ASP A 465 -10.04 -4.50 25.47
N GLN A 466 -11.17 -3.88 25.14
CA GLN A 466 -11.39 -2.44 25.30
C GLN A 466 -12.10 -2.12 26.62
N ILE A 467 -11.62 -1.09 27.31
CA ILE A 467 -12.10 -0.69 28.65
C ILE A 467 -12.49 0.78 28.62
N ASN A 468 -13.70 1.13 29.09
CA ASN A 468 -14.17 2.51 29.15
C ASN A 468 -13.98 3.09 30.55
N ILE A 469 -13.07 4.06 30.70
CA ILE A 469 -12.84 4.78 31.95
C ILE A 469 -13.07 6.27 31.69
N LYS A 470 -13.99 6.91 32.42
CA LYS A 470 -14.31 8.35 32.31
C LYS A 470 -14.63 8.82 30.87
N ASN A 471 -15.34 7.99 30.09
CA ASN A 471 -15.65 8.18 28.66
C ASN A 471 -14.46 8.09 27.69
N LYS A 472 -13.29 7.63 28.15
CA LYS A 472 -12.14 7.28 27.31
C LYS A 472 -12.08 5.77 27.12
N VAL A 473 -12.01 5.33 25.86
CA VAL A 473 -11.83 3.92 25.51
C VAL A 473 -10.34 3.60 25.47
N PHE A 474 -9.87 2.97 26.54
CA PHE A 474 -8.57 2.34 26.66
C PHE A 474 -8.59 0.95 26.01
N GLU A 475 -7.41 0.39 25.75
CA GLU A 475 -7.22 -1.00 25.35
C GLU A 475 -6.15 -1.65 26.23
N LEU A 476 -6.39 -2.85 26.75
CA LEU A 476 -5.45 -3.54 27.62
C LEU A 476 -4.25 -4.05 26.80
N TYR A 477 -3.12 -3.35 26.89
CA TYR A 477 -1.97 -3.50 25.99
C TYR A 477 -1.00 -4.59 26.47
N THR A 478 -0.78 -4.63 27.79
CA THR A 478 -0.15 -5.74 28.51
C THR A 478 -0.99 -6.05 29.75
N ILE A 479 -0.70 -7.14 30.47
CA ILE A 479 -1.41 -7.45 31.72
C ILE A 479 -1.29 -6.33 32.78
N ASN A 480 -0.25 -5.49 32.68
CA ASN A 480 0.05 -4.40 33.59
C ASN A 480 -0.07 -2.99 32.99
N SER A 481 -0.66 -2.82 31.79
CA SER A 481 -0.81 -1.48 31.20
C SER A 481 -1.98 -1.29 30.23
N LEU A 482 -2.55 -0.08 30.26
CA LEU A 482 -3.56 0.40 29.31
C LEU A 482 -2.93 1.31 28.26
N TYR A 483 -3.36 1.18 27.01
CA TYR A 483 -3.04 2.13 25.94
C TYR A 483 -4.27 3.00 25.63
N TYR A 484 -4.05 4.31 25.41
CA TYR A 484 -5.09 5.21 24.91
C TYR A 484 -4.56 6.10 23.77
N PRO A 485 -5.38 6.34 22.71
CA PRO A 485 -6.38 5.41 22.18
C PRO A 485 -5.69 4.18 21.56
N GLY A 486 -6.26 2.99 21.76
CA GLY A 486 -5.67 1.71 21.32
C GLY A 486 -5.57 1.49 19.80
N PHE A 487 -4.96 0.39 19.38
CA PHE A 487 -4.65 0.10 17.97
C PHE A 487 -5.91 0.09 17.09
N ARG A 488 -7.03 -0.37 17.63
CA ARG A 488 -8.33 -0.43 16.93
C ARG A 488 -8.81 0.95 16.48
N TYR A 489 -8.46 2.02 17.19
CA TYR A 489 -8.73 3.39 16.78
C TYR A 489 -7.91 3.78 15.54
N MET A 490 -6.62 3.43 15.51
CA MET A 490 -5.73 3.72 14.37
C MET A 490 -6.16 2.95 13.14
N MET A 491 -6.43 1.65 13.30
CA MET A 491 -6.94 0.77 12.24
C MET A 491 -8.23 1.33 11.66
N LYS A 492 -9.17 1.76 12.50
CA LYS A 492 -10.38 2.44 12.01
C LYS A 492 -10.04 3.72 11.24
N LYS A 493 -9.14 4.58 11.74
CA LYS A 493 -8.76 5.83 11.03
C LYS A 493 -8.12 5.57 9.67
N ILE A 494 -7.36 4.48 9.53
CA ILE A 494 -6.78 4.04 8.26
C ILE A 494 -7.88 3.54 7.32
N ASN A 495 -8.73 2.62 7.77
CA ASN A 495 -9.79 2.04 6.93
C ASN A 495 -10.83 3.09 6.52
N ASP A 496 -11.30 3.92 7.46
CA ASP A 496 -12.18 5.07 7.21
C ASP A 496 -11.62 5.95 6.07
N PHE A 497 -10.30 6.17 6.01
CA PHE A 497 -9.66 6.98 4.97
C PHE A 497 -9.58 6.24 3.61
N LEU A 498 -9.15 4.99 3.59
CA LEU A 498 -9.00 4.20 2.37
C LEU A 498 -10.35 3.96 1.70
N GLU A 499 -11.37 3.57 2.47
CA GLU A 499 -12.75 3.39 1.97
C GLU A 499 -13.33 4.70 1.42
N ASN A 500 -13.18 5.82 2.13
CA ASN A 500 -13.75 7.10 1.67
C ASN A 500 -13.01 7.72 0.49
N THR A 501 -11.79 7.29 0.16
CA THR A 501 -11.03 7.75 -1.01
C THR A 501 -11.03 6.79 -2.19
N GLY A 502 -11.29 5.51 -1.96
CA GLY A 502 -11.14 4.44 -2.96
C GLY A 502 -9.67 4.09 -3.26
N ILE A 503 -8.74 4.49 -2.40
CA ILE A 503 -7.31 4.20 -2.58
C ILE A 503 -7.01 2.80 -2.03
N LEU A 504 -6.38 1.96 -2.86
CA LEU A 504 -5.88 0.64 -2.50
C LEU A 504 -4.35 0.68 -2.55
N PRO A 505 -3.66 1.11 -1.47
CA PRO A 505 -2.23 1.28 -1.49
C PRO A 505 -1.55 -0.09 -1.45
N LYS A 506 -0.41 -0.18 -2.12
CA LYS A 506 0.47 -1.36 -2.08
C LYS A 506 1.26 -1.39 -0.77
N PHE A 507 1.63 -0.22 -0.26
CA PHE A 507 2.49 -0.02 0.90
C PHE A 507 1.86 0.90 1.94
N LEU A 508 1.97 0.54 3.23
CA LEU A 508 1.66 1.37 4.38
C LEU A 508 2.92 1.53 5.23
N THR A 509 3.37 2.76 5.47
CA THR A 509 4.46 3.05 6.41
C THR A 509 3.93 3.75 7.64
N ILE A 510 4.30 3.25 8.82
CA ILE A 510 4.08 3.96 10.08
C ILE A 510 5.35 4.72 10.43
N VAL A 511 5.22 6.01 10.73
CA VAL A 511 6.34 6.88 11.14
C VAL A 511 6.11 7.33 12.57
N GLY A 512 6.93 6.82 13.49
CA GLY A 512 6.85 7.11 14.92
C GLY A 512 6.98 5.87 15.81
N TRP A 513 7.27 6.08 17.09
CA TRP A 513 7.40 5.02 18.10
C TRP A 513 6.04 4.46 18.55
N THR A 514 6.10 3.35 19.29
CA THR A 514 4.97 2.68 19.92
C THR A 514 4.19 3.54 20.91
N ASP A 515 4.79 4.62 21.43
CA ASP A 515 4.13 5.63 22.27
C ASP A 515 3.34 6.70 21.49
N SER A 516 3.56 6.79 20.17
CA SER A 516 2.97 7.76 19.25
C SER A 516 1.91 7.12 18.34
N ILE A 517 2.19 5.90 17.87
CA ILE A 517 1.25 5.02 17.15
C ILE A 517 1.47 3.59 17.70
N PRO A 518 0.48 2.96 18.37
CA PRO A 518 0.64 1.65 18.99
C PRO A 518 0.88 0.52 17.97
N TYR A 519 1.57 -0.53 18.41
CA TYR A 519 1.45 -1.86 17.81
C TYR A 519 0.05 -2.45 18.06
N GLY A 520 -0.27 -3.56 17.40
CA GLY A 520 -1.34 -4.45 17.85
C GLY A 520 -1.16 -5.00 19.27
N THR A 521 -2.16 -5.75 19.74
CA THR A 521 -2.23 -6.28 21.12
C THR A 521 -2.46 -7.80 21.13
N GLY A 522 -2.39 -8.40 22.32
CA GLY A 522 -2.67 -9.84 22.50
C GLY A 522 -1.69 -10.72 21.74
N ASN A 523 -2.19 -11.66 20.93
CA ASN A 523 -1.36 -12.56 20.13
C ASN A 523 -0.75 -11.90 18.87
N LEU A 524 -1.17 -10.69 18.50
CA LEU A 524 -0.78 -10.02 17.25
C LEU A 524 -0.16 -8.64 17.55
N GLN A 525 0.92 -8.61 18.33
CA GLN A 525 1.66 -7.39 18.63
C GLN A 525 2.57 -7.00 17.46
N THR A 526 1.96 -6.53 16.37
CA THR A 526 2.63 -6.13 15.12
C THR A 526 1.79 -5.08 14.40
N ASP A 527 2.42 -4.26 13.56
CA ASP A 527 1.77 -3.35 12.63
C ASP A 527 1.18 -4.06 11.39
N SER A 528 1.59 -5.30 11.12
CA SER A 528 1.05 -6.17 10.06
C SER A 528 -0.48 -6.13 9.98
N ILE A 529 -1.14 -6.01 11.14
CA ILE A 529 -2.59 -5.99 11.25
C ILE A 529 -3.22 -4.77 10.56
N TYR A 530 -2.53 -3.65 10.46
CA TYR A 530 -3.01 -2.45 9.76
C TYR A 530 -3.07 -2.63 8.24
N GLY A 531 -2.54 -3.74 7.71
CA GLY A 531 -2.69 -4.15 6.31
C GLY A 531 -3.65 -5.33 6.09
N LEU A 532 -4.29 -5.85 7.13
CA LEU A 532 -5.28 -6.93 7.03
C LEU A 532 -6.57 -6.47 6.32
N ASP A 533 -7.12 -7.34 5.49
CA ASP A 533 -8.50 -7.22 5.01
C ASP A 533 -9.44 -8.10 5.88
N PRO A 534 -10.38 -7.49 6.65
CA PRO A 534 -11.32 -8.24 7.48
C PRO A 534 -12.28 -9.17 6.72
N SER A 535 -12.43 -9.00 5.40
CA SER A 535 -13.33 -9.79 4.55
C SER A 535 -12.65 -11.02 3.92
N GLU A 536 -11.33 -11.00 3.75
CA GLU A 536 -10.55 -12.08 3.12
C GLU A 536 -9.59 -12.81 4.08
N GLY A 537 -9.34 -12.27 5.28
CA GLY A 537 -8.55 -12.95 6.32
C GLY A 537 -7.04 -13.00 6.04
N GLY A 538 -6.53 -12.10 5.19
CA GLY A 538 -5.11 -12.00 4.84
C GLY A 538 -4.63 -10.55 4.78
N ILE A 539 -3.31 -10.34 4.78
CA ILE A 539 -2.71 -9.02 4.64
C ILE A 539 -2.68 -8.64 3.15
N LYS A 540 -3.38 -7.56 2.79
CA LYS A 540 -3.38 -6.99 1.43
C LYS A 540 -2.32 -5.90 1.24
N ILE A 541 -2.12 -5.05 2.25
CA ILE A 541 -1.19 -3.92 2.19
C ILE A 541 0.14 -4.31 2.84
N ALA A 542 1.29 -4.06 2.19
CA ALA A 542 2.59 -4.32 2.79
C ALA A 542 2.93 -3.24 3.83
N VAL A 543 2.90 -3.61 5.11
CA VAL A 543 3.17 -2.69 6.23
C VAL A 543 4.66 -2.71 6.61
N GLY A 544 5.18 -1.56 7.03
CA GLY A 544 6.44 -1.45 7.78
C GLY A 544 6.48 -0.18 8.63
N ARG A 545 7.39 -0.10 9.61
CA ARG A 545 7.53 1.06 10.52
C ARG A 545 8.91 1.67 10.50
N ILE A 546 9.00 2.98 10.34
CA ILE A 546 10.25 3.74 10.50
C ILE A 546 10.30 4.35 11.91
N VAL A 547 11.35 3.99 12.64
CA VAL A 547 11.74 4.53 13.95
C VAL A 547 13.23 4.82 13.98
N SER A 548 13.64 5.76 14.84
CA SER A 548 15.04 6.02 15.14
C SER A 548 15.17 6.65 16.53
N LEU A 549 16.41 6.88 16.99
CA LEU A 549 16.72 7.50 18.28
C LEU A 549 16.21 8.95 18.38
N ASN A 550 16.28 9.70 17.27
CA ASN A 550 15.86 11.09 17.13
C ASN A 550 15.65 11.44 15.64
N ILE A 551 15.23 12.67 15.35
CA ILE A 551 14.93 13.15 13.99
C ILE A 551 16.16 13.19 13.05
N PHE A 552 17.35 13.48 13.54
CA PHE A 552 18.57 13.52 12.73
C PHE A 552 18.95 12.11 12.25
N GLU A 553 19.00 11.14 13.16
CA GLU A 553 19.26 9.74 12.83
C GLU A 553 18.14 9.11 11.99
N ALA A 554 16.88 9.59 12.13
CA ALA A 554 15.79 9.22 11.22
C ALA A 554 16.01 9.77 9.79
N SER A 555 16.49 11.00 9.65
CA SER A 555 16.82 11.57 8.34
C SER A 555 18.00 10.85 7.66
N ILE A 556 19.00 10.39 8.43
CA ILE A 556 20.12 9.59 7.92
C ILE A 556 19.65 8.18 7.51
N LEU A 557 18.81 7.53 8.31
CA LEU A 557 18.18 6.24 7.98
C LEU A 557 17.41 6.34 6.66
N LEU A 558 16.58 7.38 6.52
CA LEU A 558 15.82 7.66 5.30
C LEU A 558 16.75 7.94 4.10
N ALA A 559 17.76 8.81 4.27
CA ALA A 559 18.75 9.14 3.24
C ALA A 559 19.53 7.92 2.72
N ARG A 560 19.93 7.00 3.61
CA ARG A 560 20.56 5.72 3.25
C ARG A 560 19.60 4.78 2.52
N THR A 561 18.33 4.79 2.88
CA THR A 561 17.28 3.94 2.30
C THR A 561 16.90 4.38 0.89
N ILE A 562 16.75 5.70 0.65
CA ILE A 562 16.43 6.26 -0.67
C ILE A 562 17.60 6.10 -1.65
N ASN A 563 18.84 6.21 -1.17
CA ASN A 563 20.05 6.11 -2.00
C ASN A 563 20.69 4.71 -1.97
N TYR A 564 19.94 3.69 -1.53
CA TYR A 564 20.42 2.31 -1.37
C TYR A 564 21.13 1.80 -2.64
N ASP A 565 20.53 2.00 -3.82
CA ASP A 565 21.07 1.65 -5.14
C ASP A 565 22.41 2.32 -5.49
N LEU A 566 22.72 3.49 -4.92
CA LEU A 566 23.97 4.22 -5.13
C LEU A 566 25.04 3.94 -4.07
N LEU A 567 24.63 3.49 -2.88
CA LEU A 567 25.51 3.27 -1.73
C LEU A 567 26.04 1.83 -1.65
N ILE A 568 25.37 0.88 -2.31
CA ILE A 568 25.81 -0.52 -2.38
C ILE A 568 27.12 -0.63 -3.19
N ASN A 569 28.19 -0.93 -2.46
CA ASN A 569 29.53 -1.17 -2.98
C ASN A 569 29.98 -2.64 -2.86
N SER A 570 29.11 -3.51 -2.32
CA SER A 570 29.43 -4.87 -1.89
C SER A 570 28.36 -5.88 -2.30
N LYS A 571 28.75 -7.16 -2.32
CA LYS A 571 27.89 -8.33 -2.58
C LYS A 571 27.89 -9.32 -1.41
N SER A 572 28.53 -8.98 -0.28
CA SER A 572 28.69 -9.90 0.83
C SER A 572 27.37 -10.13 1.59
N VAL A 573 27.21 -11.34 2.13
CA VAL A 573 26.16 -11.69 3.09
C VAL A 573 26.78 -12.41 4.27
N THR A 574 26.40 -11.99 5.48
CA THR A 574 26.79 -12.65 6.72
C THR A 574 25.61 -13.42 7.27
N ILE A 575 25.83 -14.70 7.55
CA ILE A 575 24.91 -15.57 8.30
C ILE A 575 25.60 -15.95 9.61
N THR A 576 24.93 -15.80 10.74
CA THR A 576 25.45 -16.19 12.06
C THR A 576 24.44 -17.07 12.78
N THR A 577 24.91 -18.17 13.38
CA THR A 577 24.06 -19.23 13.95
C THR A 577 24.52 -19.54 15.39
N GLY A 578 23.70 -19.22 16.39
CA GLY A 578 24.12 -19.18 17.80
C GLY A 578 24.21 -20.52 18.55
N PHE A 579 23.74 -21.64 17.96
CA PHE A 579 23.51 -22.89 18.70
C PHE A 579 24.41 -24.07 18.27
N PRO A 580 24.70 -25.03 19.18
CA PRO A 580 25.19 -26.35 18.80
C PRO A 580 24.06 -27.19 18.15
N PRO A 581 24.39 -28.14 17.25
CA PRO A 581 23.41 -29.03 16.64
C PRO A 581 22.85 -30.05 17.64
N THR A 582 21.76 -29.69 18.32
CA THR A 582 20.91 -30.62 19.06
C THR A 582 19.70 -31.03 18.21
N PRO A 583 19.02 -32.16 18.48
CA PRO A 583 17.97 -32.68 17.58
C PRO A 583 16.86 -31.68 17.26
N ALA A 584 16.43 -30.88 18.24
CA ALA A 584 15.38 -29.86 18.09
C ALA A 584 15.78 -28.64 17.23
N PHE A 585 17.09 -28.39 17.04
CA PHE A 585 17.64 -27.26 16.29
C PHE A 585 18.26 -27.68 14.95
N SER A 586 18.08 -28.95 14.56
CA SER A 586 18.59 -29.49 13.29
C SER A 586 18.01 -28.81 12.03
N SER A 587 16.88 -28.11 12.17
CA SER A 587 16.19 -27.40 11.10
C SER A 587 16.72 -25.99 10.78
N SER A 588 17.26 -25.23 11.75
CA SER A 588 17.76 -23.88 11.46
C SER A 588 19.06 -23.91 10.66
N ILE A 589 20.04 -24.70 11.11
CA ILE A 589 21.30 -24.96 10.41
C ILE A 589 21.05 -25.45 8.97
N ALA A 590 20.00 -26.23 8.72
CA ALA A 590 19.62 -26.66 7.37
C ALA A 590 19.07 -25.50 6.53
N ALA A 591 18.27 -24.60 7.10
CA ALA A 591 17.79 -23.39 6.43
C ALA A 591 18.93 -22.40 6.10
N ASP A 592 19.88 -22.19 7.02
CA ASP A 592 21.04 -21.32 6.79
C ASP A 592 21.95 -21.81 5.66
N ILE A 593 22.13 -23.13 5.57
CA ILE A 593 22.83 -23.76 4.44
C ILE A 593 22.03 -23.61 3.14
N SER A 594 20.70 -23.65 3.18
CA SER A 594 19.85 -23.36 2.01
C SER A 594 20.02 -21.92 1.52
N TYR A 595 19.87 -20.93 2.42
CA TYR A 595 20.06 -19.50 2.09
C TYR A 595 21.39 -19.24 1.42
N ARG A 596 22.47 -19.89 1.91
CA ARG A 596 23.79 -19.76 1.29
C ARG A 596 23.79 -20.18 -0.17
N TYR A 597 23.25 -21.35 -0.52
CA TYR A 597 23.21 -21.78 -1.93
C TYR A 597 22.31 -20.90 -2.79
N GLU A 598 21.19 -20.42 -2.23
CA GLU A 598 20.26 -19.51 -2.90
C GLU A 598 20.91 -18.14 -3.20
N LEU A 599 21.68 -17.60 -2.26
CA LEU A 599 22.40 -16.34 -2.40
C LEU A 599 23.65 -16.49 -3.29
N GLU A 600 24.41 -17.57 -3.17
CA GLU A 600 25.51 -17.88 -4.08
C GLU A 600 25.00 -18.06 -5.54
N ASN A 601 23.76 -18.54 -5.75
CA ASN A 601 23.11 -18.60 -7.07
C ASN A 601 22.90 -17.19 -7.67
N PHE A 602 22.55 -16.19 -6.86
CA PHE A 602 22.43 -14.78 -7.25
C PHE A 602 23.75 -14.00 -7.19
N GLY A 603 24.88 -14.69 -6.96
CA GLY A 603 26.21 -14.08 -7.00
C GLY A 603 26.50 -13.15 -5.83
N PHE A 604 25.90 -13.41 -4.67
CA PHE A 604 26.35 -12.87 -3.38
C PHE A 604 27.56 -13.69 -2.86
N ASP A 605 28.41 -13.06 -2.06
CA ASP A 605 29.55 -13.68 -1.39
C ASP A 605 29.18 -14.02 0.07
N VAL A 606 28.81 -15.28 0.35
CA VAL A 606 28.20 -15.67 1.63
C VAL A 606 29.21 -16.24 2.63
N ALA A 607 29.21 -15.73 3.86
CA ALA A 607 29.95 -16.27 5.00
C ALA A 607 29.00 -16.74 6.11
N ILE A 608 29.20 -17.96 6.62
CA ILE A 608 28.45 -18.53 7.76
C ILE A 608 29.37 -18.66 8.98
N PHE A 609 28.90 -18.24 10.16
CA PHE A 609 29.60 -18.30 11.44
C PHE A 609 28.81 -19.11 12.48
N PHE A 610 29.45 -20.10 13.12
CA PHE A 610 28.81 -21.03 14.07
C PHE A 610 29.28 -20.77 15.52
N GLY A 611 28.35 -20.36 16.39
CA GLY A 611 28.57 -19.82 17.75
C GLY A 611 29.14 -20.75 18.83
N ASN A 612 29.76 -21.87 18.46
CA ASN A 612 30.26 -22.87 19.41
C ASN A 612 31.52 -23.63 18.90
N MET A 613 32.36 -22.99 18.08
CA MET A 613 33.66 -23.56 17.67
C MET A 613 34.78 -23.21 18.67
N PRO A 614 35.77 -24.10 18.92
CA PRO A 614 36.84 -23.89 19.90
C PRO A 614 37.89 -22.80 19.53
N TYR A 615 37.60 -21.96 18.54
CA TYR A 615 38.44 -20.84 18.08
C TYR A 615 37.68 -19.51 18.05
N PHE A 616 36.52 -19.40 18.72
CA PHE A 616 35.51 -18.40 18.37
C PHE A 616 35.96 -16.92 18.50
N ASN A 617 36.91 -16.60 19.37
CA ASN A 617 37.45 -15.23 19.45
C ASN A 617 38.19 -14.82 18.16
N LEU A 618 38.86 -15.74 17.46
CA LEU A 618 39.46 -15.49 16.14
C LEU A 618 38.40 -15.42 15.01
N THR A 619 37.15 -15.81 15.27
CA THR A 619 36.04 -15.62 14.35
C THR A 619 35.16 -14.42 14.70
N TYR A 620 35.24 -13.85 15.89
CA TYR A 620 34.43 -12.68 16.27
C TYR A 620 34.83 -11.41 15.49
N ASP A 621 36.13 -11.08 15.46
CA ASP A 621 36.64 -9.96 14.65
C ASP A 621 36.39 -10.18 13.15
N ARG A 622 36.42 -11.44 12.69
CA ARG A 622 36.10 -11.82 11.31
C ARG A 622 34.62 -11.65 11.00
N LEU A 623 33.73 -12.11 11.89
CA LEU A 623 32.29 -11.93 11.81
C LEU A 623 31.97 -10.44 11.69
N ASN A 624 32.56 -9.60 12.56
CA ASN A 624 32.38 -8.15 12.49
C ASN A 624 32.93 -7.53 11.19
N ALA A 625 34.09 -7.98 10.68
CA ALA A 625 34.69 -7.49 9.44
C ALA A 625 34.06 -8.02 8.14
N TYR A 626 33.21 -9.06 8.22
CA TYR A 626 32.32 -9.52 7.14
C TYR A 626 30.97 -8.82 7.22
N ALA A 627 30.37 -8.75 8.42
CA ALA A 627 29.11 -8.05 8.69
C ALA A 627 29.20 -6.57 8.30
N SER A 628 30.33 -5.89 8.56
CA SER A 628 30.53 -4.49 8.15
C SER A 628 30.35 -4.28 6.64
N LYS A 629 30.61 -5.29 5.81
CA LYS A 629 30.51 -5.19 4.34
C LYS A 629 29.28 -5.88 3.78
N SER A 630 28.40 -6.41 4.61
CA SER A 630 27.31 -7.27 4.17
C SER A 630 26.05 -6.46 3.87
N ILE A 631 25.42 -6.72 2.71
CA ILE A 631 24.15 -6.10 2.33
C ILE A 631 22.93 -6.85 2.87
N PHE A 632 23.08 -8.14 3.21
CA PHE A 632 22.19 -8.86 4.11
C PHE A 632 22.97 -9.37 5.32
N ILE A 633 22.38 -9.25 6.51
CA ILE A 633 22.83 -9.90 7.73
C ILE A 633 21.70 -10.81 8.18
N ILE A 634 21.97 -12.11 8.34
CA ILE A 634 21.01 -13.11 8.82
C ILE A 634 21.52 -13.64 10.15
N HIS A 635 20.69 -13.55 11.17
CA HIS A 635 20.98 -13.98 12.54
C HIS A 635 19.98 -15.07 12.96
N ASP A 636 20.46 -16.31 13.07
CA ASP A 636 19.80 -17.33 13.90
C ASP A 636 20.41 -17.35 15.30
N GLY A 637 19.61 -17.09 16.33
CA GLY A 637 20.07 -17.06 17.72
C GLY A 637 19.03 -16.50 18.67
N HIS A 638 19.29 -16.57 19.97
CA HIS A 638 18.51 -15.80 20.95
C HIS A 638 18.69 -14.29 20.75
N GLY A 639 17.72 -13.51 21.21
CA GLY A 639 17.81 -12.05 21.25
C GLY A 639 16.96 -11.50 22.39
N ALA A 640 17.03 -10.18 22.56
CA ALA A 640 16.11 -9.36 23.34
C ALA A 640 16.00 -7.99 22.65
N SER A 641 15.18 -7.08 23.18
CA SER A 641 15.04 -5.71 22.65
C SER A 641 16.36 -4.92 22.58
N ASN A 642 17.39 -5.30 23.34
CA ASN A 642 18.69 -4.61 23.42
C ASN A 642 19.92 -5.42 22.95
N TYR A 643 19.79 -6.71 22.56
CA TYR A 643 20.92 -7.48 22.02
C TYR A 643 20.52 -8.67 21.10
N LEU A 644 21.49 -9.12 20.30
CA LEU A 644 21.47 -10.37 19.52
C LEU A 644 22.57 -11.33 20.01
N SER A 645 22.26 -12.60 20.26
CA SER A 645 23.18 -13.60 20.84
C SER A 645 23.94 -14.39 19.77
N LEU A 646 25.26 -14.36 19.85
CA LEU A 646 26.18 -14.96 18.86
C LEU A 646 26.79 -16.29 19.35
N GLY A 647 26.28 -16.83 20.45
CA GLY A 647 26.76 -18.04 21.10
C GLY A 647 27.68 -17.78 22.31
N VAL A 648 28.49 -18.78 22.66
CA VAL A 648 29.32 -18.77 23.88
C VAL A 648 30.76 -19.13 23.59
N THR A 649 31.71 -18.47 24.27
CA THR A 649 33.13 -18.82 24.18
C THR A 649 33.43 -20.15 24.88
N SER A 650 34.61 -20.72 24.62
CA SER A 650 35.15 -21.86 25.39
C SER A 650 35.20 -21.61 26.91
N ASN A 651 35.18 -20.35 27.32
CA ASN A 651 35.25 -19.91 28.72
C ASN A 651 33.86 -19.67 29.33
N ARG A 652 32.78 -19.96 28.58
CA ARG A 652 31.36 -19.66 28.89
C ARG A 652 31.00 -18.17 28.95
N GLU A 653 31.76 -17.31 28.27
CA GLU A 653 31.36 -15.92 28.09
C GLU A 653 30.34 -15.84 26.95
N CYS A 654 29.16 -15.27 27.20
CA CYS A 654 28.15 -15.04 26.17
C CYS A 654 28.61 -13.88 25.27
N LEU A 655 28.72 -14.13 23.96
CA LEU A 655 29.01 -13.10 22.98
C LEU A 655 27.71 -12.61 22.36
N ALA A 656 27.58 -11.29 22.22
CA ALA A 656 26.38 -10.66 21.69
C ALA A 656 26.74 -9.41 20.89
N TRP A 657 25.91 -9.10 19.90
CA TRP A 657 25.84 -7.77 19.31
C TRP A 657 24.88 -6.90 20.14
N ASN A 658 25.39 -5.78 20.65
CA ASN A 658 24.66 -4.75 21.41
C ASN A 658 25.24 -3.36 21.05
N ARG A 659 24.82 -2.29 21.74
CA ARG A 659 25.31 -0.90 21.61
C ARG A 659 26.79 -0.76 21.30
N ASN A 660 27.60 -1.53 22.02
CA ASN A 660 29.05 -1.38 22.06
C ASN A 660 29.76 -2.32 21.08
N THR A 661 29.10 -3.43 20.70
CA THR A 661 29.75 -4.57 20.03
C THR A 661 29.23 -4.89 18.63
N PHE A 662 28.06 -4.36 18.22
CA PHE A 662 27.60 -4.46 16.83
C PHE A 662 28.54 -3.65 15.92
N PRO A 663 29.04 -4.21 14.80
CA PRO A 663 29.95 -3.48 13.91
C PRO A 663 29.29 -2.26 13.28
N ARG A 664 30.08 -1.25 12.89
CA ARG A 664 29.63 -0.27 11.89
C ARG A 664 29.49 -0.99 10.56
N ILE A 665 28.48 -0.64 9.78
CA ILE A 665 28.20 -1.21 8.47
C ILE A 665 28.55 -0.18 7.39
N ASP A 666 29.49 -0.56 6.52
CA ASP A 666 30.10 0.20 5.42
C ASP A 666 29.25 0.20 4.12
N ALA A 667 28.27 -0.69 4.02
CA ALA A 667 27.28 -0.75 2.93
C ALA A 667 25.88 -0.92 3.54
N PRO A 668 24.86 -0.10 3.19
CA PRO A 668 23.56 -0.17 3.86
C PRO A 668 22.94 -1.57 3.83
N ALA A 669 22.59 -2.10 5.00
CA ALA A 669 22.24 -3.52 5.18
C ALA A 669 20.79 -3.75 5.59
N ILE A 670 20.26 -4.91 5.21
CA ILE A 670 18.98 -5.42 5.72
C ILE A 670 19.27 -6.59 6.66
N LEU A 671 18.75 -6.50 7.89
CA LEU A 671 18.97 -7.47 8.96
C LEU A 671 17.73 -8.36 9.13
N PHE A 672 17.93 -9.67 9.08
CA PHE A 672 16.92 -10.68 9.38
C PHE A 672 17.32 -11.39 10.67
N SER A 673 16.43 -11.45 11.66
CA SER A 673 16.71 -12.10 12.95
C SER A 673 15.60 -13.03 13.40
N THR A 674 15.98 -14.23 13.83
CA THR A 674 15.06 -15.22 14.43
C THR A 674 14.83 -14.97 15.92
N GLY A 675 15.61 -14.07 16.52
CA GLY A 675 15.64 -13.84 17.97
C GLY A 675 14.36 -13.23 18.55
N CYS A 676 14.14 -13.55 19.83
CA CYS A 676 13.08 -12.98 20.65
C CYS A 676 13.21 -11.46 20.73
N GLU A 677 12.09 -10.75 20.65
CA GLU A 677 11.93 -9.34 21.07
C GLU A 677 12.84 -8.31 20.36
N VAL A 678 13.57 -8.72 19.31
CA VAL A 678 14.48 -7.89 18.51
C VAL A 678 13.79 -6.68 17.85
N ALA A 679 12.48 -6.77 17.61
CA ALA A 679 11.64 -5.70 17.11
C ALA A 679 10.63 -5.18 18.16
N LEU A 680 10.74 -5.60 19.42
CA LEU A 680 9.98 -4.97 20.51
C LEU A 680 10.51 -3.55 20.70
N LEU A 681 9.63 -2.55 20.67
CA LEU A 681 9.99 -1.14 20.77
C LEU A 681 9.59 -0.59 22.14
N ASP A 682 10.59 -0.49 23.03
CA ASP A 682 10.46 -0.23 24.47
C ASP A 682 11.13 1.09 24.92
N ASP A 683 12.46 1.24 24.79
CA ASP A 683 13.21 2.46 25.07
C ASP A 683 14.17 2.80 23.90
N PRO A 684 13.94 3.90 23.16
CA PRO A 684 14.80 4.32 22.06
C PRO A 684 16.30 4.41 22.41
N LYS A 685 16.63 4.69 23.67
CA LYS A 685 18.01 4.91 24.11
C LYS A 685 18.80 3.63 24.37
N GLU A 686 18.12 2.51 24.61
CA GLU A 686 18.76 1.21 24.92
C GLU A 686 18.41 0.08 23.94
N ASN A 687 17.48 0.31 23.02
CA ASN A 687 17.01 -0.68 22.06
C ASN A 687 18.02 -0.96 20.91
N PHE A 688 18.14 -2.22 20.51
CA PHE A 688 19.06 -2.68 19.47
C PHE A 688 18.74 -2.10 18.08
N VAL A 689 17.46 -1.83 17.79
CA VAL A 689 17.00 -1.23 16.52
C VAL A 689 17.66 0.12 16.27
N THR A 690 17.71 1.00 17.27
CA THR A 690 18.27 2.34 17.08
C THR A 690 19.78 2.28 16.85
N TYR A 691 20.50 1.51 17.67
CA TYR A 691 21.95 1.35 17.53
C TYR A 691 22.37 0.76 16.17
N SER A 692 21.64 -0.25 15.69
CA SER A 692 21.95 -0.89 14.41
C SER A 692 21.58 0.01 13.21
N PHE A 693 20.48 0.77 13.30
CA PHE A 693 20.15 1.82 12.32
C PHE A 693 21.20 2.93 12.27
N GLN A 694 21.65 3.47 13.42
CA GLN A 694 22.76 4.43 13.45
C GLN A 694 24.00 3.85 12.76
N ARG A 695 24.37 2.61 13.12
CA ARG A 695 25.56 1.92 12.61
C ARG A 695 25.48 1.47 11.14
N GLY A 696 24.34 1.57 10.44
CA GLY A 696 24.26 1.38 8.99
C GLY A 696 23.26 0.33 8.48
N VAL A 697 22.51 -0.33 9.36
CA VAL A 697 21.31 -1.08 8.96
C VAL A 697 20.24 -0.10 8.47
N ILE A 698 19.44 -0.49 7.48
CA ILE A 698 18.32 0.32 6.95
C ILE A 698 16.95 -0.36 7.06
N SER A 699 16.92 -1.66 7.35
CA SER A 699 15.70 -2.37 7.73
C SER A 699 16.00 -3.61 8.57
N ILE A 700 15.10 -3.95 9.49
CA ILE A 700 15.16 -5.10 10.39
C ILE A 700 13.86 -5.89 10.28
N ILE A 701 13.97 -7.20 10.07
CA ILE A 701 12.89 -8.16 10.22
C ILE A 701 13.18 -8.96 11.50
N GLY A 702 12.28 -8.89 12.49
CA GLY A 702 12.50 -9.53 13.80
C GLY A 702 11.21 -9.66 14.61
N SER A 703 11.26 -10.43 15.71
CA SER A 703 10.07 -10.65 16.54
C SER A 703 9.84 -9.54 17.56
N THR A 704 8.58 -9.20 17.82
CA THR A 704 8.16 -8.27 18.89
C THR A 704 7.94 -8.97 20.23
N LYS A 705 8.06 -10.30 20.28
CA LYS A 705 7.85 -11.15 21.46
C LYS A 705 8.91 -12.26 21.54
N VAL A 706 8.86 -13.07 22.58
CA VAL A 706 9.48 -14.40 22.62
C VAL A 706 9.12 -15.15 21.33
N SER A 707 10.11 -15.38 20.46
CA SER A 707 9.88 -15.98 19.16
C SER A 707 9.80 -17.50 19.28
N SER A 708 8.80 -18.07 18.61
CA SER A 708 8.85 -19.49 18.25
C SER A 708 9.84 -19.68 17.10
N HIS A 709 10.25 -20.93 16.84
CA HIS A 709 11.15 -21.26 15.72
C HIS A 709 10.62 -20.85 14.33
N LEU A 710 9.38 -20.35 14.24
CA LEU A 710 8.61 -20.12 13.01
C LEU A 710 9.12 -18.92 12.19
N THR A 711 9.85 -17.99 12.79
CA THR A 711 10.50 -16.86 12.09
C THR A 711 11.45 -17.32 10.97
N HIS A 712 12.03 -18.52 11.08
CA HIS A 712 12.83 -19.14 10.01
C HIS A 712 12.01 -19.33 8.71
N TYR A 713 10.79 -19.86 8.82
CA TYR A 713 9.95 -20.10 7.64
C TYR A 713 9.52 -18.79 6.98
N LEU A 714 9.31 -17.73 7.76
CA LEU A 714 9.13 -16.39 7.21
C LEU A 714 10.36 -15.96 6.41
N ILE A 715 11.55 -15.93 7.02
CA ILE A 715 12.79 -15.47 6.37
C ILE A 715 13.04 -16.26 5.08
N HIS A 716 12.84 -17.58 5.09
CA HIS A 716 12.93 -18.42 3.89
C HIS A 716 11.94 -18.02 2.79
N SER A 717 10.65 -17.86 3.14
CA SER A 717 9.64 -17.41 2.17
C SER A 717 9.94 -15.99 1.64
N MET A 718 10.47 -15.10 2.48
CA MET A 718 10.90 -13.76 2.07
C MET A 718 12.08 -13.81 1.08
N MET A 719 13.08 -14.67 1.31
CA MET A 719 14.20 -14.85 0.38
C MET A 719 13.71 -15.28 -1.01
N TYR A 720 12.73 -16.19 -1.11
CA TYR A 720 12.11 -16.54 -2.39
C TYR A 720 11.48 -15.33 -3.10
N PHE A 721 10.68 -14.54 -2.39
CA PHE A 721 10.01 -13.36 -2.96
C PHE A 721 11.00 -12.26 -3.36
N ILE A 722 12.03 -12.00 -2.55
CA ILE A 722 13.10 -11.05 -2.85
C ILE A 722 13.90 -11.51 -4.08
N LEU A 723 14.48 -12.71 -4.04
CA LEU A 723 15.42 -13.20 -5.06
C LEU A 723 14.70 -13.55 -6.37
N TYR A 724 13.66 -14.39 -6.32
CA TYR A 724 13.04 -14.98 -7.51
C TYR A 724 11.81 -14.24 -8.02
N LYS A 725 11.12 -13.43 -7.19
CA LYS A 725 10.05 -12.52 -7.64
C LYS A 725 10.49 -11.07 -7.78
N ASN A 726 11.70 -10.71 -7.34
CA ASN A 726 12.25 -9.36 -7.43
C ASN A 726 11.31 -8.32 -6.77
N GLN A 727 10.69 -8.70 -5.65
CA GLN A 727 9.75 -7.90 -4.88
C GLN A 727 10.48 -6.98 -3.88
N SER A 728 9.78 -5.97 -3.35
CA SER A 728 10.29 -5.21 -2.19
C SER A 728 10.30 -6.07 -0.92
N ILE A 729 10.98 -5.61 0.13
CA ILE A 729 10.97 -6.32 1.41
C ILE A 729 9.58 -6.37 2.05
N GLY A 730 8.75 -5.33 1.90
CA GLY A 730 7.37 -5.32 2.39
C GLY A 730 6.46 -6.25 1.61
N GLU A 731 6.60 -6.33 0.28
CA GLU A 731 5.89 -7.34 -0.52
C GLU A 731 6.27 -8.76 -0.08
N ALA A 732 7.58 -9.03 0.05
CA ALA A 732 8.09 -10.32 0.48
C ALA A 732 7.64 -10.69 1.90
N PHE A 733 7.69 -9.74 2.84
CA PHE A 733 7.23 -9.89 4.22
C PHE A 733 5.75 -10.23 4.26
N LYS A 734 4.90 -9.41 3.62
CA LYS A 734 3.46 -9.64 3.49
C LYS A 734 3.13 -11.03 2.95
N ASN A 735 3.76 -11.42 1.85
CA ASN A 735 3.47 -12.68 1.18
C ASN A 735 3.96 -13.89 2.02
N GLY A 736 5.05 -13.75 2.77
CA GLY A 736 5.53 -14.75 3.71
C GLY A 736 4.67 -14.87 4.98
N ILE A 737 4.18 -13.75 5.53
CA ILE A 737 3.22 -13.76 6.65
C ILE A 737 1.89 -14.38 6.21
N ASN A 738 1.37 -14.05 5.02
CA ASN A 738 0.18 -14.71 4.47
C ASN A 738 0.35 -16.22 4.37
N LEU A 739 1.55 -16.71 3.98
CA LEU A 739 1.86 -18.14 3.97
C LEU A 739 1.81 -18.76 5.39
N LEU A 740 2.33 -18.08 6.42
CA LEU A 740 2.21 -18.53 7.81
C LEU A 740 0.76 -18.55 8.30
N MET A 741 -0.04 -17.54 7.98
CA MET A 741 -1.45 -17.52 8.38
C MET A 741 -2.26 -18.66 7.72
N THR A 742 -1.95 -19.07 6.48
CA THR A 742 -2.63 -20.22 5.84
C THR A 742 -2.39 -21.57 6.54
N VAL A 743 -1.39 -21.67 7.43
CA VAL A 743 -1.15 -22.87 8.26
C VAL A 743 -1.58 -22.70 9.72
N GLY A 744 -2.34 -21.64 10.04
CA GLY A 744 -2.87 -21.40 11.38
C GLY A 744 -1.83 -20.93 12.40
N ILE A 745 -0.78 -20.24 11.94
CA ILE A 745 0.28 -19.69 12.79
C ILE A 745 0.02 -18.19 13.02
N ASP A 746 -0.29 -17.82 14.27
CA ASP A 746 -0.25 -16.42 14.74
C ASP A 746 1.19 -15.88 14.65
N HIS A 747 1.36 -14.62 14.23
CA HIS A 747 2.67 -13.98 14.12
C HIS A 747 2.82 -12.73 14.99
N CYS A 748 3.99 -12.62 15.63
CA CYS A 748 4.48 -11.43 16.32
C CYS A 748 5.85 -11.06 15.74
N ILE A 749 5.88 -10.82 14.42
CA ILE A 749 7.09 -10.46 13.67
C ILE A 749 6.79 -9.15 12.96
N GLU A 750 7.77 -8.25 12.91
CA GLU A 750 7.64 -6.89 12.40
C GLU A 750 8.66 -6.57 11.29
N LEU A 751 8.30 -5.63 10.42
CA LEU A 751 9.18 -5.04 9.42
C LEU A 751 9.50 -3.59 9.80
N LEU A 752 10.66 -3.38 10.40
CA LEU A 752 11.16 -2.05 10.71
C LEU A 752 11.97 -1.53 9.51
N GLY A 753 11.61 -0.36 8.98
CA GLY A 753 12.15 0.22 7.73
C GLY A 753 11.07 0.59 6.71
N ASP A 754 11.51 0.94 5.50
CA ASP A 754 10.65 1.27 4.35
C ASP A 754 10.16 -0.01 3.63
N PRO A 755 8.85 -0.29 3.59
CA PRO A 755 8.33 -1.52 2.96
C PRO A 755 8.44 -1.56 1.42
N ALA A 756 8.68 -0.43 0.75
CA ALA A 756 8.99 -0.38 -0.69
C ALA A 756 10.50 -0.44 -0.98
N LEU A 757 11.37 -0.54 0.04
CA LEU A 757 12.80 -0.82 -0.17
C LEU A 757 12.95 -2.12 -0.97
N LYS A 758 13.62 -2.03 -2.11
CA LYS A 758 13.85 -3.13 -3.04
C LYS A 758 15.30 -3.61 -2.96
N PRO A 759 15.56 -4.83 -2.46
CA PRO A 759 16.92 -5.34 -2.31
C PRO A 759 17.69 -5.42 -3.63
N HIS A 760 19.00 -5.20 -3.57
CA HIS A 760 19.88 -5.30 -4.74
C HIS A 760 20.20 -6.76 -5.05
N LEU A 761 19.96 -7.18 -6.29
CA LEU A 761 20.28 -8.52 -6.79
C LEU A 761 21.56 -8.45 -7.64
N PRO A 762 22.71 -9.00 -7.18
CA PRO A 762 24.01 -8.77 -7.81
C PRO A 762 24.19 -9.35 -9.21
N MET A 763 23.31 -10.25 -9.63
CA MET A 763 23.11 -10.78 -10.99
C MET A 763 21.75 -11.50 -11.06
N ARG A 764 21.34 -11.92 -12.26
CA ARG A 764 20.29 -12.95 -12.43
C ARG A 764 20.81 -14.31 -11.90
N PRO A 765 19.94 -15.24 -11.47
CA PRO A 765 20.39 -16.53 -10.96
C PRO A 765 21.21 -17.30 -12.00
N LYS A 766 22.32 -17.90 -11.56
CA LYS A 766 23.19 -18.76 -12.39
C LYS A 766 22.47 -20.03 -12.85
N TYR A 767 21.53 -20.52 -12.04
CA TYR A 767 20.71 -21.71 -12.28
C TYR A 767 19.23 -21.40 -12.02
N ASN A 768 18.32 -21.82 -12.90
CA ASN A 768 16.87 -21.72 -12.71
C ASN A 768 16.33 -22.55 -11.53
N SER A 769 17.16 -23.41 -10.94
CA SER A 769 16.78 -24.38 -9.92
C SER A 769 16.55 -23.73 -8.55
N TYR A 770 15.33 -23.24 -8.31
CA TYR A 770 14.78 -23.16 -6.97
C TYR A 770 14.03 -24.44 -6.63
N VAL A 771 14.23 -25.02 -5.45
CA VAL A 771 13.53 -26.26 -5.02
C VAL A 771 12.35 -25.93 -4.10
N ILE A 772 11.56 -24.95 -4.54
CA ILE A 772 10.10 -24.96 -4.38
C ILE A 772 9.56 -25.17 -5.80
N LEU A 773 8.89 -26.30 -6.04
CA LEU A 773 8.53 -26.81 -7.38
C LEU A 773 7.67 -25.80 -8.16
N SER A 774 8.31 -25.01 -9.02
CA SER A 774 7.69 -23.83 -9.63
C SER A 774 8.24 -23.46 -11.02
N GLU A 775 8.79 -24.42 -11.78
CA GLU A 775 9.05 -24.19 -13.21
C GLU A 775 7.75 -24.33 -14.02
N GLN A 776 7.44 -23.32 -14.84
CA GLN A 776 6.26 -23.33 -15.70
C GLN A 776 6.37 -24.41 -16.78
N ILE A 777 5.34 -25.27 -16.91
CA ILE A 777 5.18 -26.12 -18.10
C ILE A 777 4.78 -25.24 -19.30
N SER A 778 5.77 -24.56 -19.87
CA SER A 778 5.53 -23.58 -20.92
C SER A 778 5.21 -24.27 -22.26
N LYS A 779 4.06 -23.89 -22.83
CA LYS A 779 3.74 -24.04 -24.27
C LYS A 779 3.59 -25.47 -24.83
N GLN A 780 3.07 -26.44 -24.08
CA GLN A 780 2.44 -27.63 -24.68
C GLN A 780 0.90 -27.59 -24.59
N LYS A 781 0.22 -27.69 -25.74
CA LYS A 781 -1.25 -27.70 -25.84
C LYS A 781 -1.83 -29.06 -25.42
N ILE A 782 -2.09 -29.24 -24.13
CA ILE A 782 -2.96 -30.32 -23.65
C ILE A 782 -4.40 -29.97 -24.08
N ARG A 783 -5.04 -30.82 -24.90
CA ARG A 783 -6.41 -30.61 -25.41
C ARG A 783 -7.39 -31.63 -24.83
N GLY A 784 -8.52 -31.11 -24.32
CA GLY A 784 -9.67 -31.89 -23.85
C GLY A 784 -9.53 -32.43 -22.43
N ASN A 785 -10.64 -32.97 -21.90
CA ASN A 785 -10.74 -33.54 -20.54
C ASN A 785 -9.70 -34.65 -20.33
N ASN A 786 -8.62 -34.34 -19.60
CA ASN A 786 -7.60 -35.30 -19.20
C ASN A 786 -7.40 -35.18 -17.69
N VAL A 787 -7.45 -36.32 -16.98
CA VAL A 787 -6.96 -36.40 -15.60
C VAL A 787 -5.43 -36.35 -15.65
N LEU A 788 -4.84 -35.47 -14.86
CA LEU A 788 -3.41 -35.37 -14.65
C LEU A 788 -3.09 -36.14 -13.37
N THR A 789 -2.65 -37.38 -13.53
CA THR A 789 -2.26 -38.25 -12.43
C THR A 789 -0.78 -38.03 -12.11
N ILE A 790 -0.50 -37.64 -10.87
CA ILE A 790 0.85 -37.50 -10.31
C ILE A 790 1.07 -38.65 -9.34
N GLN A 791 2.07 -39.51 -9.62
CA GLN A 791 2.50 -40.56 -8.71
C GLN A 791 3.87 -40.20 -8.12
N GLY A 792 3.98 -40.30 -6.80
CA GLY A 792 5.20 -40.06 -6.03
C GLY A 792 5.42 -41.14 -4.98
N LYS A 793 6.68 -41.55 -4.81
CA LYS A 793 7.11 -42.56 -3.84
C LYS A 793 8.34 -42.07 -3.07
N ILE A 794 8.24 -42.02 -1.75
CA ILE A 794 9.33 -41.67 -0.85
C ILE A 794 9.97 -42.97 -0.31
N ILE A 795 11.31 -43.08 -0.34
CA ILE A 795 12.04 -44.27 0.14
C ILE A 795 13.36 -43.85 0.82
N PRO A 796 13.54 -44.03 2.13
CA PRO A 796 14.86 -44.14 2.77
C PRO A 796 15.41 -45.58 2.61
N PRO A 797 16.74 -45.82 2.59
CA PRO A 797 17.80 -44.97 3.16
C PRO A 797 18.97 -44.68 2.16
N ASN A 798 20.18 -44.43 2.69
CA ASN A 798 21.45 -44.21 1.99
C ASN A 798 21.65 -42.84 1.29
N ASN A 799 21.38 -41.76 2.03
CA ASN A 799 21.85 -40.37 1.75
C ASN A 799 21.43 -39.70 0.43
N THR A 800 20.60 -40.34 -0.42
CA THR A 800 20.02 -39.72 -1.63
C THR A 800 18.48 -39.81 -1.62
N TRP A 801 17.82 -38.65 -1.52
CA TRP A 801 16.35 -38.55 -1.64
C TRP A 801 15.88 -38.63 -3.10
N ASN A 802 15.70 -39.85 -3.61
CA ASN A 802 15.18 -40.09 -4.96
C ASN A 802 13.67 -39.80 -5.04
N ILE A 803 13.29 -38.53 -5.11
CA ILE A 803 11.93 -38.14 -5.54
C ILE A 803 11.80 -38.53 -7.02
N SER A 804 10.86 -39.44 -7.32
CA SER A 804 10.46 -39.77 -8.69
C SER A 804 9.06 -39.23 -8.95
N ILE A 805 8.91 -38.46 -10.02
CA ILE A 805 7.64 -37.85 -10.44
C ILE A 805 7.35 -38.37 -11.85
N ASN A 806 6.26 -39.13 -11.99
CA ASN A 806 5.75 -39.57 -13.29
C ASN A 806 4.48 -38.80 -13.64
N ILE A 807 4.54 -38.01 -14.70
CA ILE A 807 3.37 -37.31 -15.28
C ILE A 807 2.86 -38.16 -16.46
N VAL A 808 1.62 -38.66 -16.34
CA VAL A 808 1.02 -39.58 -17.31
C VAL A 808 -0.18 -38.92 -18.00
N SER A 809 -0.22 -38.97 -19.33
CA SER A 809 -1.38 -38.52 -20.13
C SER A 809 -2.26 -39.72 -20.53
N PRO A 810 -3.59 -39.65 -20.38
CA PRO A 810 -4.48 -40.77 -20.69
C PRO A 810 -4.40 -41.33 -22.12
N ARG A 811 -3.96 -40.54 -23.10
CA ARG A 811 -4.00 -40.92 -24.54
C ARG A 811 -2.70 -41.49 -25.10
N ASN A 812 -1.61 -41.53 -24.34
CA ASN A 812 -0.41 -42.29 -24.68
C ASN A 812 0.38 -42.59 -23.41
N TRP A 813 0.58 -43.88 -23.09
CA TRP A 813 1.39 -44.34 -21.97
C TRP A 813 2.90 -44.22 -22.29
N LYS A 814 3.35 -43.00 -22.53
CA LYS A 814 4.77 -42.61 -22.50
C LYS A 814 4.94 -41.57 -21.39
N PRO A 815 5.90 -41.75 -20.46
CA PRO A 815 6.24 -40.70 -19.51
C PRO A 815 6.59 -39.42 -20.25
N ILE A 816 5.99 -38.29 -19.85
CA ILE A 816 6.36 -36.97 -20.40
C ILE A 816 7.76 -36.58 -19.91
N GLY A 817 8.14 -37.05 -18.73
CA GLY A 817 9.49 -37.16 -18.22
C GLY A 817 9.51 -38.08 -17.00
N THR A 818 10.70 -38.56 -16.63
CA THR A 818 10.96 -39.16 -15.31
C THR A 818 12.16 -38.42 -14.74
N TYR A 819 11.90 -37.59 -13.73
CA TYR A 819 12.91 -36.76 -13.09
C TYR A 819 13.53 -37.51 -11.92
N TYR A 820 14.85 -37.49 -11.83
CA TYR A 820 15.63 -38.06 -10.73
C TYR A 820 16.31 -36.91 -9.99
N TYR A 821 16.01 -36.75 -8.70
CA TYR A 821 16.69 -35.79 -7.84
C TYR A 821 17.72 -36.51 -6.97
N THR A 822 18.94 -36.02 -6.95
CA THR A 822 20.01 -36.50 -6.07
C THR A 822 20.40 -35.41 -5.09
N SER A 823 19.97 -35.53 -3.83
CA SER A 823 20.55 -34.75 -2.73
C SER A 823 22.03 -35.09 -2.59
N VAL A 824 22.88 -34.09 -2.33
CA VAL A 824 24.30 -34.33 -2.02
C VAL A 824 24.40 -35.11 -0.68
N PRO A 825 25.30 -36.09 -0.53
CA PRO A 825 25.20 -37.04 0.58
C PRO A 825 25.48 -36.42 1.96
N GLY A 826 24.59 -36.69 2.93
CA GLY A 826 24.97 -36.72 4.35
C GLY A 826 24.42 -35.62 5.26
N LEU A 827 23.10 -35.40 5.27
CA LEU A 827 22.41 -34.82 6.42
C LEU A 827 21.02 -35.46 6.57
N ILE A 828 20.72 -35.93 7.78
CA ILE A 828 19.42 -36.45 8.20
C ILE A 828 18.84 -35.42 9.17
N TYR A 829 17.62 -34.95 8.93
CA TYR A 829 16.53 -34.68 9.89
C TYR A 829 15.37 -34.00 9.16
N PHE A 830 14.23 -33.81 9.84
CA PHE A 830 12.91 -33.52 9.25
C PHE A 830 12.90 -32.38 8.23
N HIS A 831 12.62 -32.71 6.96
CA HIS A 831 12.35 -31.73 5.90
C HIS A 831 10.86 -31.77 5.54
N TYR A 832 10.19 -30.62 5.62
CA TYR A 832 8.83 -30.45 5.09
C TYR A 832 8.89 -30.36 3.57
N ALA A 833 8.28 -31.33 2.87
CA ALA A 833 8.14 -31.28 1.42
C ALA A 833 6.97 -30.37 1.03
N VAL A 834 7.24 -29.06 0.91
CA VAL A 834 6.29 -28.09 0.32
C VAL A 834 6.26 -28.31 -1.20
N VAL A 835 5.44 -29.26 -1.64
CA VAL A 835 5.27 -29.60 -3.06
C VAL A 835 4.24 -28.66 -3.67
N THR A 836 4.66 -27.45 -4.01
CA THR A 836 3.89 -26.56 -4.88
C THR A 836 3.70 -27.19 -6.26
N TYR A 837 2.53 -26.95 -6.86
CA TYR A 837 2.28 -27.16 -8.28
C TYR A 837 1.49 -25.96 -8.81
N THR A 838 2.19 -24.97 -9.36
CA THR A 838 1.55 -23.90 -10.13
C THR A 838 1.04 -24.47 -11.46
N ILE A 839 -0.19 -24.99 -11.47
CA ILE A 839 -0.87 -25.40 -12.70
C ILE A 839 -1.31 -24.10 -13.42
N PRO A 840 -0.77 -23.77 -14.61
CA PRO A 840 -0.96 -22.47 -15.25
C PRO A 840 -2.30 -22.39 -16.01
N PHE A 841 -3.40 -22.81 -15.37
CA PHE A 841 -4.76 -22.74 -15.89
C PHE A 841 -5.64 -22.04 -14.85
N LYS A 842 -5.93 -20.75 -15.07
CA LYS A 842 -6.70 -19.88 -14.16
C LYS A 842 -8.13 -20.36 -13.86
N CYS A 843 -8.64 -21.30 -14.66
CA CYS A 843 -10.01 -21.76 -14.64
C CYS A 843 -10.07 -23.20 -14.08
N VAL A 844 -10.00 -23.36 -12.75
CA VAL A 844 -9.96 -24.67 -12.08
C VAL A 844 -11.37 -25.07 -11.59
N GLY A 845 -11.85 -26.24 -12.03
CA GLY A 845 -13.06 -26.88 -11.49
C GLY A 845 -12.76 -27.86 -10.35
N ASP A 846 -13.80 -28.45 -9.74
CA ASP A 846 -13.72 -29.23 -8.50
C ASP A 846 -12.58 -30.27 -8.46
N VAL A 847 -11.63 -30.07 -7.53
CA VAL A 847 -10.45 -30.93 -7.35
C VAL A 847 -10.78 -32.09 -6.40
N ASN A 848 -11.29 -33.18 -6.96
CA ASN A 848 -11.60 -34.40 -6.20
C ASN A 848 -10.34 -35.18 -5.79
N VAL A 849 -9.79 -34.85 -4.61
CA VAL A 849 -8.64 -35.57 -4.02
C VAL A 849 -9.11 -36.90 -3.39
N THR A 850 -8.83 -38.00 -4.07
CA THR A 850 -8.95 -39.36 -3.52
C THR A 850 -7.60 -39.82 -2.98
N SER A 851 -7.56 -40.33 -1.75
CA SER A 851 -6.33 -40.81 -1.12
C SER A 851 -6.56 -42.13 -0.37
N ASN A 852 -5.53 -42.99 -0.38
CA ASN A 852 -5.55 -44.33 0.21
C ASN A 852 -4.45 -44.46 1.26
N PHE A 853 -4.61 -43.80 2.40
CA PHE A 853 -3.62 -43.88 3.49
C PHE A 853 -3.81 -45.12 4.37
N LYS A 854 -2.70 -45.59 4.94
CA LYS A 854 -2.66 -46.39 6.16
C LYS A 854 -1.86 -45.61 7.20
N VAL A 855 -2.21 -45.78 8.48
CA VAL A 855 -1.77 -44.96 9.63
C VAL A 855 -2.41 -43.56 9.62
N GLY A 856 -2.90 -43.11 10.77
CA GLY A 856 -3.79 -41.95 10.90
C GLY A 856 -3.12 -40.69 11.45
N ARG A 857 -2.84 -39.73 10.57
CA ARG A 857 -2.72 -38.30 10.88
C ARG A 857 -3.40 -37.49 9.76
N SER A 858 -3.82 -36.27 10.05
CA SER A 858 -4.58 -35.43 9.12
C SER A 858 -3.70 -34.83 8.01
N ILE A 859 -4.26 -34.76 6.80
CA ILE A 859 -3.78 -33.87 5.73
C ILE A 859 -4.88 -32.84 5.49
N THR A 860 -4.50 -31.57 5.45
CA THR A 860 -5.41 -30.44 5.25
C THR A 860 -5.10 -29.79 3.90
N PHE A 861 -6.15 -29.43 3.16
CA PHE A 861 -6.04 -28.88 1.80
C PHE A 861 -6.53 -27.44 1.79
N HIS A 862 -5.71 -26.51 1.31
CA HIS A 862 -6.02 -25.08 1.32
C HIS A 862 -5.75 -24.44 -0.05
N ARG A 863 -6.73 -23.67 -0.53
CA ARG A 863 -6.61 -22.77 -1.68
C ARG A 863 -6.18 -21.41 -1.14
N ALA A 864 -5.07 -20.85 -1.63
CA ALA A 864 -4.53 -19.58 -1.12
C ALA A 864 -4.98 -18.37 -1.95
N ASN A 865 -5.30 -18.56 -3.23
CA ASN A 865 -5.88 -17.53 -4.09
C ASN A 865 -6.63 -18.19 -5.27
N GLU A 866 -7.11 -17.41 -6.24
CA GLU A 866 -7.87 -17.96 -7.37
C GLU A 866 -7.06 -18.90 -8.26
N THR A 867 -5.74 -18.73 -8.34
CA THR A 867 -4.85 -19.36 -9.34
C THR A 867 -3.84 -20.36 -8.75
N GLU A 868 -3.69 -20.42 -7.42
CA GLU A 868 -2.70 -21.25 -6.73
C GLU A 868 -3.31 -22.09 -5.59
N ILE A 869 -3.00 -23.38 -5.60
CA ILE A 869 -3.41 -24.38 -4.59
C ILE A 869 -2.16 -24.89 -3.88
N PHE A 870 -2.19 -24.91 -2.55
CA PHE A 870 -1.05 -25.24 -1.71
C PHE A 870 -1.21 -26.64 -1.11
N TRP A 871 -0.12 -27.41 -1.12
CA TRP A 871 -0.08 -28.78 -0.63
C TRP A 871 1.01 -28.91 0.44
N ILE A 872 0.62 -29.32 1.64
CA ILE A 872 1.53 -29.47 2.78
C ILE A 872 1.46 -30.92 3.25
N LEU A 873 2.49 -31.69 2.90
CA LEU A 873 2.60 -33.09 3.29
C LEU A 873 3.42 -33.20 4.58
N ASN A 874 2.75 -33.44 5.70
CA ASN A 874 3.39 -33.68 6.99
C ASN A 874 3.43 -35.19 7.30
N ALA A 875 4.51 -35.86 6.90
CA ALA A 875 4.69 -37.31 7.01
C ALA A 875 6.07 -37.67 7.59
N PRO A 876 6.16 -38.33 8.76
CA PRO A 876 7.43 -38.73 9.37
C PRO A 876 7.99 -40.07 8.84
N GLU A 877 7.26 -40.75 7.95
CA GLU A 877 7.58 -42.08 7.39
C GLU A 877 7.42 -42.09 5.86
N PRO A 878 8.01 -43.06 5.14
CA PRO A 878 7.88 -43.17 3.68
C PRO A 878 6.42 -43.32 3.21
N VAL A 879 5.93 -42.32 2.46
CA VAL A 879 4.59 -42.30 1.86
C VAL A 879 4.67 -42.54 0.35
N GLU A 880 3.76 -43.39 -0.14
CA GLU A 880 3.32 -43.38 -1.54
C GLU A 880 2.03 -42.56 -1.64
N PHE A 881 1.95 -41.67 -2.63
CA PHE A 881 0.73 -40.90 -2.89
C PHE A 881 0.40 -40.87 -4.38
N THR A 882 -0.88 -40.65 -4.68
CA THR A 882 -1.38 -40.45 -6.04
C THR A 882 -2.34 -39.27 -6.01
N LEU A 883 -1.99 -38.18 -6.70
CA LEU A 883 -2.89 -37.04 -6.90
C LEU A 883 -3.56 -37.18 -8.27
N ASN A 884 -4.87 -36.99 -8.34
CA ASN A 884 -5.62 -36.93 -9.60
C ASN A 884 -6.22 -35.53 -9.76
N ALA A 885 -5.55 -34.67 -10.53
CA ALA A 885 -6.08 -33.35 -10.86
C ALA A 885 -6.94 -33.42 -12.12
N LEU A 886 -8.19 -32.95 -12.04
CA LEU A 886 -9.06 -32.78 -13.21
C LEU A 886 -8.73 -31.44 -13.88
N VAL A 887 -8.03 -31.50 -15.02
CA VAL A 887 -7.68 -30.28 -15.77
C VAL A 887 -8.94 -29.75 -16.46
N ALA A 888 -9.41 -28.58 -15.99
CA ALA A 888 -10.53 -27.86 -16.57
C ALA A 888 -10.12 -27.08 -17.83
N ARG A 889 -11.09 -26.40 -18.45
CA ARG A 889 -11.07 -26.05 -19.89
C ARG A 889 -10.14 -24.89 -20.23
N THR A 890 -9.87 -24.74 -21.53
CA THR A 890 -9.21 -23.55 -22.09
C THR A 890 -9.99 -22.29 -21.70
N CYS A 891 -9.31 -21.16 -21.55
CA CYS A 891 -9.95 -19.85 -21.36
C CYS A 891 -9.48 -18.86 -22.43
N TYR A 892 -10.36 -17.94 -22.81
CA TYR A 892 -10.22 -17.03 -23.94
C TYR A 892 -10.49 -15.58 -23.51
N ILE A 893 -9.75 -14.64 -24.10
CA ILE A 893 -9.85 -13.21 -23.79
C ILE A 893 -10.94 -12.60 -24.66
N VAL A 894 -12.03 -12.15 -24.05
CA VAL A 894 -13.13 -11.47 -24.75
C VAL A 894 -13.17 -10.00 -24.31
N SER A 895 -13.01 -9.10 -25.26
CA SER A 895 -13.09 -7.65 -25.03
C SER A 895 -14.39 -7.09 -25.60
N ILE A 896 -14.99 -6.14 -24.88
CA ILE A 896 -16.27 -5.52 -25.27
C ILE A 896 -16.16 -4.00 -25.11
N ASP A 897 -16.31 -3.27 -26.21
CA ASP A 897 -16.17 -1.80 -26.28
C ASP A 897 -17.39 -1.14 -26.94
N VAL A 898 -17.50 0.19 -26.84
CA VAL A 898 -18.61 0.99 -27.37
C VAL A 898 -18.06 2.18 -28.17
N GLN A 899 -18.49 2.33 -29.43
CA GLN A 899 -18.06 3.44 -30.29
C GLN A 899 -19.25 4.20 -30.92
N PRO A 900 -19.31 5.54 -30.75
CA PRO A 900 -18.55 6.35 -29.78
C PRO A 900 -18.83 5.91 -28.33
N LYS A 901 -17.89 6.13 -27.41
CA LYS A 901 -18.06 5.83 -25.98
C LYS A 901 -19.08 6.77 -25.34
N VAL A 902 -20.36 6.43 -25.47
CA VAL A 902 -21.52 7.23 -24.99
C VAL A 902 -22.31 6.53 -23.89
N THR A 903 -22.00 5.27 -23.61
CA THR A 903 -22.63 4.44 -22.59
C THR A 903 -21.70 3.28 -22.23
N GLY A 904 -21.98 2.59 -21.12
CA GLY A 904 -21.28 1.37 -20.73
C GLY A 904 -21.96 0.11 -21.29
N VAL A 905 -21.73 -1.03 -20.65
CA VAL A 905 -22.26 -2.33 -21.07
C VAL A 905 -22.70 -3.17 -19.88
N LYS A 906 -23.76 -3.96 -20.04
CA LYS A 906 -24.24 -4.92 -19.05
C LYS A 906 -23.83 -6.34 -19.45
N ILE A 907 -23.25 -7.08 -18.53
CA ILE A 907 -22.61 -8.39 -18.70
C ILE A 907 -23.11 -9.30 -17.58
N ASP A 908 -23.83 -10.37 -17.90
CA ASP A 908 -24.34 -11.35 -16.92
C ASP A 908 -24.93 -10.68 -15.66
N ASP A 909 -25.90 -9.79 -15.93
CA ASP A 909 -26.60 -8.90 -15.00
C ASP A 909 -25.75 -7.82 -14.27
N THR A 910 -24.42 -7.86 -14.37
CA THR A 910 -23.51 -6.82 -13.86
C THR A 910 -23.44 -5.62 -14.82
N GLN A 911 -23.53 -4.39 -14.30
CA GLN A 911 -23.45 -3.16 -15.10
C GLN A 911 -22.08 -2.51 -15.02
N TYR A 912 -21.44 -2.30 -16.16
CA TYR A 912 -20.21 -1.52 -16.32
C TYR A 912 -20.53 -0.13 -16.90
N LEU A 913 -19.72 0.86 -16.55
CA LEU A 913 -19.92 2.27 -16.90
C LEU A 913 -19.16 2.69 -18.19
N GLN A 914 -19.41 3.92 -18.64
CA GLN A 914 -18.93 4.48 -19.92
C GLN A 914 -17.40 4.72 -19.95
N ASP A 915 -16.81 4.96 -18.79
CA ASP A 915 -15.38 5.10 -18.54
C ASP A 915 -14.66 3.74 -18.39
N GLN A 916 -15.40 2.69 -18.03
CA GLN A 916 -14.88 1.33 -17.82
C GLN A 916 -14.77 0.49 -19.11
N VAL A 917 -15.32 0.96 -20.25
CA VAL A 917 -15.17 0.28 -21.55
C VAL A 917 -13.88 0.76 -22.28
N PRO A 918 -13.13 -0.11 -22.99
CA PRO A 918 -13.37 -1.54 -23.22
C PRO A 918 -13.21 -2.38 -21.95
N VAL A 919 -14.25 -3.15 -21.61
CA VAL A 919 -14.12 -4.19 -20.59
C VAL A 919 -13.44 -5.40 -21.22
N VAL A 920 -12.63 -6.11 -20.44
CA VAL A 920 -11.87 -7.28 -20.90
C VAL A 920 -12.06 -8.41 -19.90
N PHE A 921 -12.56 -9.53 -20.38
CA PHE A 921 -12.82 -10.72 -19.59
C PHE A 921 -11.98 -11.90 -20.05
N GLU A 922 -11.69 -12.81 -19.12
CA GLU A 922 -11.10 -14.12 -19.40
C GLU A 922 -12.16 -15.18 -19.11
N TRP A 923 -12.81 -15.68 -20.16
CA TRP A 923 -13.97 -16.58 -20.08
C TRP A 923 -13.64 -18.01 -20.53
N MET A 924 -14.40 -19.01 -20.06
CA MET A 924 -14.13 -20.43 -20.31
C MET A 924 -14.56 -20.90 -21.70
N GLU A 925 -13.87 -21.91 -22.25
CA GLU A 925 -14.27 -22.59 -23.48
C GLU A 925 -15.64 -23.30 -23.32
N ASP A 926 -16.54 -22.97 -24.24
CA ASP A 926 -17.99 -23.25 -24.23
C ASP A 926 -18.79 -22.60 -23.09
N SER A 927 -18.31 -21.53 -22.43
CA SER A 927 -19.17 -20.72 -21.55
C SER A 927 -20.05 -19.74 -22.34
N MET A 928 -21.21 -19.43 -21.76
CA MET A 928 -22.29 -18.66 -22.39
C MET A 928 -22.55 -17.39 -21.59
N HIS A 929 -22.19 -16.23 -22.15
CA HIS A 929 -22.25 -14.94 -21.48
C HIS A 929 -23.22 -13.99 -22.19
N THR A 930 -24.08 -13.31 -21.44
CA THR A 930 -25.08 -12.38 -21.97
C THR A 930 -24.58 -10.95 -21.92
N VAL A 931 -24.61 -10.27 -23.07
CA VAL A 931 -24.12 -8.90 -23.26
C VAL A 931 -25.26 -8.01 -23.74
N GLU A 932 -25.46 -6.88 -23.07
CA GLU A 932 -26.57 -5.96 -23.33
C GLU A 932 -26.10 -4.50 -23.27
N VAL A 933 -26.49 -3.70 -24.28
CA VAL A 933 -26.27 -2.25 -24.32
C VAL A 933 -27.59 -1.50 -24.55
N PRO A 934 -27.77 -0.25 -24.07
CA PRO A 934 -29.02 0.49 -24.25
C PRO A 934 -29.30 0.79 -25.74
N ALA A 935 -30.44 0.35 -26.28
CA ALA A 935 -30.79 0.56 -27.70
C ALA A 935 -30.91 2.05 -28.10
N THR A 936 -31.10 2.94 -27.12
CA THR A 936 -31.07 4.40 -27.28
C THR A 936 -30.43 5.05 -26.06
N VAL A 937 -29.51 5.98 -26.27
CA VAL A 937 -28.83 6.75 -25.23
C VAL A 937 -29.13 8.23 -25.44
N GLN A 938 -29.62 8.92 -24.40
CA GLN A 938 -29.75 10.38 -24.40
C GLN A 938 -28.44 11.00 -23.92
N SER A 939 -28.00 12.12 -24.51
CA SER A 939 -26.70 12.72 -24.19
C SER A 939 -26.81 14.19 -23.77
N GLN A 940 -27.39 15.02 -24.63
CA GLN A 940 -27.66 16.45 -24.35
C GLN A 940 -29.03 16.81 -24.95
N PRO A 941 -29.66 17.94 -24.56
CA PRO A 941 -30.93 18.37 -25.13
C PRO A 941 -30.89 18.39 -26.67
N GLY A 942 -31.67 17.53 -27.31
CA GLY A 942 -31.71 17.38 -28.77
C GLY A 942 -30.62 16.50 -29.39
N VAL A 943 -29.82 15.75 -28.60
CA VAL A 943 -28.81 14.79 -29.07
C VAL A 943 -29.05 13.40 -28.46
N ARG A 944 -29.27 12.40 -29.31
CA ARG A 944 -29.40 10.99 -28.94
C ARG A 944 -28.48 10.10 -29.77
N TYR A 945 -28.14 8.93 -29.24
CA TYR A 945 -27.42 7.89 -29.95
C TYR A 945 -28.30 6.64 -30.08
N ILE A 946 -28.38 6.08 -31.28
CA ILE A 946 -29.13 4.86 -31.58
C ILE A 946 -28.13 3.73 -31.88
N PHE A 947 -28.36 2.57 -31.25
CA PHE A 947 -27.58 1.36 -31.51
C PHE A 947 -27.78 0.91 -32.97
N GLU A 948 -26.69 0.72 -33.71
CA GLU A 948 -26.70 0.36 -35.13
C GLU A 948 -26.29 -1.11 -35.36
N GLY A 949 -25.46 -1.68 -34.47
CA GLY A 949 -25.08 -3.09 -34.49
C GLY A 949 -23.73 -3.38 -33.81
N TRP A 950 -23.41 -4.66 -33.63
CA TRP A 950 -22.10 -5.12 -33.16
C TRP A 950 -21.07 -5.19 -34.30
N SER A 951 -19.77 -5.35 -33.98
CA SER A 951 -18.68 -5.52 -34.95
C SER A 951 -18.89 -6.67 -35.93
N ASP A 952 -19.55 -7.75 -35.49
CA ASP A 952 -19.86 -8.98 -36.23
C ASP A 952 -21.23 -8.95 -36.93
N ASN A 953 -21.85 -7.78 -37.06
CA ASN A 953 -23.14 -7.53 -37.73
C ASN A 953 -24.39 -8.05 -36.99
N VAL A 954 -24.28 -8.46 -35.71
CA VAL A 954 -25.47 -8.69 -34.88
C VAL A 954 -26.19 -7.37 -34.61
N THR A 955 -27.47 -7.26 -34.98
CA THR A 955 -28.28 -6.03 -34.86
C THR A 955 -29.08 -5.92 -33.57
N SER A 956 -29.13 -6.97 -32.75
CA SER A 956 -29.76 -6.93 -31.43
C SER A 956 -28.83 -6.30 -30.38
N ALA A 957 -29.34 -5.32 -29.64
CA ALA A 957 -28.60 -4.64 -28.57
C ALA A 957 -28.32 -5.55 -27.36
N ARG A 958 -29.12 -6.64 -27.20
CA ARG A 958 -28.84 -7.77 -26.30
C ARG A 958 -28.48 -9.02 -27.10
N ARG A 959 -27.42 -9.72 -26.69
CA ARG A 959 -26.91 -10.94 -27.33
C ARG A 959 -26.38 -11.93 -26.29
N THR A 960 -26.12 -13.17 -26.71
CA THR A 960 -25.29 -14.13 -25.97
C THR A 960 -24.04 -14.44 -26.78
N ILE A 961 -22.92 -14.66 -26.10
CA ILE A 961 -21.63 -15.07 -26.66
C ILE A 961 -21.35 -16.50 -26.22
N ASN A 962 -21.09 -17.40 -27.17
CA ASN A 962 -20.48 -18.71 -26.89
C ASN A 962 -18.97 -18.62 -27.06
N VAL A 963 -18.23 -18.85 -25.98
CA VAL A 963 -16.81 -18.53 -25.90
C VAL A 963 -15.96 -19.66 -26.50
N SER A 964 -15.43 -19.43 -27.70
CA SER A 964 -14.72 -20.43 -28.50
C SER A 964 -13.39 -19.95 -29.10
N SER A 965 -13.07 -18.66 -28.95
CA SER A 965 -11.78 -18.04 -29.28
C SER A 965 -11.69 -16.65 -28.65
N SER A 966 -10.48 -16.13 -28.42
CA SER A 966 -10.29 -14.73 -28.00
C SER A 966 -10.75 -13.77 -29.10
N ILE A 967 -11.57 -12.77 -28.77
CA ILE A 967 -12.27 -11.92 -29.74
C ILE A 967 -12.70 -10.57 -29.13
N SER A 968 -12.81 -9.53 -29.96
CA SER A 968 -13.30 -8.20 -29.55
C SER A 968 -14.66 -7.86 -30.18
N TYR A 969 -15.65 -7.56 -29.35
CA TYR A 969 -16.97 -7.07 -29.74
C TYR A 969 -17.06 -5.56 -29.57
N LEU A 970 -17.56 -4.86 -30.60
CA LEU A 970 -17.71 -3.40 -30.60
C LEU A 970 -19.17 -3.03 -30.83
N ALA A 971 -19.82 -2.41 -29.84
CA ALA A 971 -21.15 -1.83 -29.98
C ALA A 971 -21.07 -0.52 -30.76
N LYS A 972 -21.66 -0.45 -31.96
CA LYS A 972 -21.64 0.74 -32.82
C LYS A 972 -22.91 1.55 -32.63
N TYR A 973 -22.76 2.85 -32.41
CA TYR A 973 -23.85 3.81 -32.28
C TYR A 973 -23.77 4.89 -33.36
N ARG A 974 -24.93 5.27 -33.93
CA ARG A 974 -25.05 6.49 -34.75
C ARG A 974 -25.67 7.63 -33.94
N SER A 975 -25.25 8.87 -34.21
CA SER A 975 -25.87 10.06 -33.64
C SER A 975 -27.10 10.50 -34.44
N GLU A 976 -28.15 10.87 -33.70
CA GLU A 976 -29.37 11.48 -34.21
C GLU A 976 -29.66 12.77 -33.44
N LEU A 977 -30.18 13.76 -34.15
CA LEU A 977 -30.27 15.16 -33.75
C LEU A 977 -31.71 15.65 -33.92
N LEU A 978 -32.20 16.45 -32.96
CA LEU A 978 -33.57 16.94 -32.93
C LEU A 978 -33.72 18.23 -33.75
N VAL A 979 -34.67 18.22 -34.68
CA VAL A 979 -35.21 19.40 -35.36
C VAL A 979 -36.55 19.74 -34.71
N SER A 980 -36.59 20.85 -33.98
CA SER A 980 -37.82 21.39 -33.37
C SER A 980 -38.38 22.50 -34.26
N ILE A 981 -39.69 22.48 -34.53
CA ILE A 981 -40.34 23.45 -35.43
C ILE A 981 -41.62 23.97 -34.79
N ASN A 982 -41.79 25.29 -34.77
CA ASN A 982 -42.94 25.95 -34.15
C ASN A 982 -43.59 27.00 -35.07
N SER A 983 -44.90 27.18 -34.94
CA SER A 983 -45.69 28.17 -35.68
C SER A 983 -46.96 28.49 -34.91
N SER A 984 -47.36 29.76 -34.87
CA SER A 984 -48.51 30.22 -34.08
C SER A 984 -49.85 30.17 -34.82
N TYR A 985 -49.85 29.96 -36.14
CA TYR A 985 -51.04 30.19 -36.98
C TYR A 985 -51.38 29.08 -38.00
N SER A 986 -50.40 28.29 -38.47
CA SER A 986 -50.66 27.10 -39.32
C SER A 986 -49.62 26.01 -39.03
N THR A 987 -49.96 24.74 -39.30
CA THR A 987 -49.21 23.57 -38.84
C THR A 987 -47.87 23.39 -39.59
N PRO A 988 -46.72 23.35 -38.86
CA PRO A 988 -45.44 23.03 -39.46
C PRO A 988 -45.22 21.50 -39.52
N SER A 989 -44.43 21.06 -40.49
CA SER A 989 -44.02 19.68 -40.70
C SER A 989 -42.52 19.61 -41.04
N GLY A 990 -41.92 18.43 -40.88
CA GLY A 990 -40.47 18.24 -41.02
C GLY A 990 -39.68 18.26 -39.70
N GLY A 991 -40.35 18.40 -38.55
CA GLY A 991 -39.73 18.26 -37.23
C GLY A 991 -39.56 16.80 -36.83
N GLY A 992 -38.61 16.51 -35.94
CA GLY A 992 -38.31 15.16 -35.46
C GLY A 992 -36.82 14.88 -35.28
N TRP A 993 -36.48 13.60 -35.10
CA TRP A 993 -35.09 13.15 -34.95
C TRP A 993 -34.51 12.72 -36.31
N TYR A 994 -33.37 13.30 -36.68
CA TYR A 994 -32.68 13.08 -37.96
C TYR A 994 -31.28 12.53 -37.73
N LYS A 995 -30.78 11.65 -38.61
CA LYS A 995 -29.38 11.18 -38.55
C LYS A 995 -28.44 12.37 -38.77
N ASN A 996 -27.35 12.45 -38.01
CA ASN A 996 -26.36 13.51 -38.18
C ASN A 996 -25.84 13.55 -39.63
N GLY A 997 -25.85 14.73 -40.25
CA GLY A 997 -25.50 14.95 -41.66
C GLY A 997 -26.62 14.67 -42.67
N SER A 998 -27.81 14.23 -42.23
CA SER A 998 -28.98 14.08 -43.11
C SER A 998 -29.72 15.40 -43.33
N ILE A 999 -30.68 15.40 -44.27
CA ILE A 999 -31.44 16.58 -44.67
C ILE A 999 -32.85 16.48 -44.10
N ALA A 1000 -33.26 17.51 -43.36
CA ALA A 1000 -34.66 17.73 -42.99
C ALA A 1000 -35.33 18.64 -44.04
N THR A 1001 -36.55 18.32 -44.45
CA THR A 1001 -37.37 19.18 -45.31
C THR A 1001 -38.52 19.74 -44.49
N ILE A 1002 -38.50 21.04 -44.27
CA ILE A 1002 -39.39 21.79 -43.41
C ILE A 1002 -40.46 22.46 -44.27
N THR A 1003 -41.73 22.24 -43.94
CA THR A 1003 -42.88 22.75 -44.72
C THR A 1003 -43.99 23.24 -43.80
N ILE A 1004 -44.73 24.28 -44.21
CA ILE A 1004 -45.93 24.75 -43.50
C ILE A 1004 -47.19 24.53 -44.36
N SER A 1005 -48.29 24.11 -43.73
CA SER A 1005 -49.53 23.76 -44.44
C SER A 1005 -50.12 24.91 -45.25
N GLU A 1006 -50.17 26.11 -44.67
CA GLU A 1006 -50.70 27.31 -45.30
C GLU A 1006 -49.70 28.47 -45.15
N THR A 1007 -49.69 29.39 -46.11
CA THR A 1007 -48.92 30.65 -46.06
C THR A 1007 -49.79 31.89 -45.84
N LEU A 1008 -51.11 31.72 -45.92
CA LEU A 1008 -52.13 32.72 -45.65
C LEU A 1008 -53.17 32.07 -44.75
N VAL A 1009 -53.40 32.63 -43.56
CA VAL A 1009 -54.44 32.19 -42.62
C VAL A 1009 -55.36 33.37 -42.39
N ASP A 1010 -56.62 33.26 -42.81
CA ASP A 1010 -57.64 34.25 -42.49
C ASP A 1010 -58.24 33.98 -41.10
N HIS A 1011 -58.78 35.02 -40.48
CA HIS A 1011 -59.47 34.93 -39.19
C HIS A 1011 -60.91 35.46 -39.26
N ASP A 1012 -61.44 35.72 -40.47
CA ASP A 1012 -62.81 36.21 -40.74
C ASP A 1012 -63.17 37.49 -39.95
N ASN A 1013 -62.16 38.26 -39.55
CA ASN A 1013 -62.28 39.42 -38.64
C ASN A 1013 -61.66 40.71 -39.21
N GLY A 1014 -61.49 40.77 -40.54
CA GLY A 1014 -60.78 41.85 -41.21
C GLY A 1014 -59.25 41.83 -40.99
N THR A 1015 -58.69 40.72 -40.47
CA THR A 1015 -57.24 40.51 -40.40
C THR A 1015 -56.85 39.11 -40.86
N ARG A 1016 -55.79 39.03 -41.67
CA ARG A 1016 -55.14 37.77 -42.04
C ARG A 1016 -53.72 37.70 -41.52
N ARG A 1017 -53.17 36.51 -41.41
CA ARG A 1017 -51.75 36.26 -41.11
C ARG A 1017 -51.06 35.82 -42.39
N VAL A 1018 -49.95 36.46 -42.71
CA VAL A 1018 -49.16 36.18 -43.91
C VAL A 1018 -47.79 35.70 -43.51
N PHE A 1019 -47.47 34.47 -43.90
CA PHE A 1019 -46.16 33.87 -43.67
C PHE A 1019 -45.09 34.69 -44.39
N LYS A 1020 -44.07 35.15 -43.66
CA LYS A 1020 -42.96 35.93 -44.22
C LYS A 1020 -41.62 35.19 -44.23
N GLY A 1021 -41.52 34.07 -43.51
CA GLY A 1021 -40.36 33.20 -43.56
C GLY A 1021 -40.14 32.35 -42.31
N TRP A 1022 -39.16 31.47 -42.43
CA TRP A 1022 -38.60 30.66 -41.37
C TRP A 1022 -37.39 31.36 -40.74
N PHE A 1023 -37.28 31.25 -39.43
CA PHE A 1023 -36.21 31.83 -38.63
C PHE A 1023 -35.61 30.77 -37.70
N GLU A 1024 -34.29 30.80 -37.50
CA GLU A 1024 -33.58 30.06 -36.45
C GLU A 1024 -32.91 31.09 -35.54
N ASP A 1025 -33.17 31.03 -34.23
CA ASP A 1025 -32.63 31.94 -33.21
C ASP A 1025 -32.67 33.43 -33.62
N SER A 1026 -33.81 33.86 -34.15
CA SER A 1026 -34.11 35.21 -34.70
C SER A 1026 -33.37 35.59 -36.01
N SER A 1027 -32.59 34.69 -36.59
CA SER A 1027 -31.97 34.84 -37.92
C SER A 1027 -32.87 34.28 -39.02
N PHE A 1028 -33.11 35.04 -40.09
CA PHE A 1028 -33.89 34.60 -41.25
C PHE A 1028 -33.13 33.50 -42.03
N ILE A 1029 -33.80 32.39 -42.35
CA ILE A 1029 -33.21 31.26 -43.07
C ILE A 1029 -33.92 30.88 -44.37
N SER A 1030 -35.22 31.18 -44.55
CA SER A 1030 -35.92 30.99 -45.83
C SER A 1030 -37.26 31.72 -45.88
N ASP A 1031 -37.64 32.26 -47.04
CA ASP A 1031 -38.96 32.83 -47.36
C ASP A 1031 -39.96 31.78 -47.88
N ARG A 1032 -39.51 30.54 -48.14
CA ARG A 1032 -40.30 29.53 -48.86
C ARG A 1032 -41.22 28.75 -47.94
N GLN A 1033 -42.42 28.44 -48.44
CA GLN A 1033 -43.36 27.51 -47.77
C GLN A 1033 -42.72 26.16 -47.44
N SER A 1034 -41.81 25.69 -48.30
CA SER A 1034 -41.01 24.47 -48.10
C SER A 1034 -39.53 24.73 -48.41
N PHE A 1035 -38.63 24.28 -47.54
CA PHE A 1035 -37.19 24.35 -47.72
C PHE A 1035 -36.48 23.15 -47.05
N SER A 1036 -35.20 22.97 -47.35
CA SER A 1036 -34.40 21.86 -46.81
C SER A 1036 -33.16 22.36 -46.08
N ILE A 1037 -32.81 21.72 -44.97
CA ILE A 1037 -31.68 22.08 -44.10
C ILE A 1037 -30.88 20.83 -43.71
N VAL A 1038 -29.55 20.95 -43.64
CA VAL A 1038 -28.65 19.86 -43.21
C VAL A 1038 -28.58 19.84 -41.69
N VAL A 1039 -28.91 18.69 -41.07
CA VAL A 1039 -28.94 18.53 -39.62
C VAL A 1039 -27.59 18.05 -39.11
N ASN A 1040 -26.70 18.99 -38.77
CA ASN A 1040 -25.37 18.73 -38.20
C ASN A 1040 -25.24 19.11 -36.71
N ARG A 1041 -26.25 19.78 -36.15
CA ARG A 1041 -26.48 20.06 -34.72
C ARG A 1041 -27.99 20.01 -34.43
N PRO A 1042 -28.43 20.08 -33.16
CA PRO A 1042 -29.84 20.39 -32.87
C PRO A 1042 -30.24 21.73 -33.51
N ILE A 1043 -31.47 21.79 -34.03
CA ILE A 1043 -31.98 22.92 -34.83
C ILE A 1043 -33.36 23.32 -34.28
N ARG A 1044 -33.62 24.63 -34.19
CA ARG A 1044 -34.91 25.18 -33.76
C ARG A 1044 -35.41 26.21 -34.77
N VAL A 1045 -36.46 25.86 -35.49
CA VAL A 1045 -37.05 26.71 -36.54
C VAL A 1045 -38.41 27.25 -36.11
N VAL A 1046 -38.67 28.53 -36.40
CA VAL A 1046 -39.93 29.21 -36.09
C VAL A 1046 -40.47 29.86 -37.36
N ALA A 1047 -41.75 29.69 -37.65
CA ALA A 1047 -42.45 30.42 -38.70
C ALA A 1047 -42.80 31.85 -38.23
N HIS A 1048 -42.35 32.87 -38.97
CA HIS A 1048 -42.73 34.26 -38.75
C HIS A 1048 -43.91 34.68 -39.63
N TRP A 1049 -44.80 35.48 -39.06
CA TRP A 1049 -46.09 35.85 -39.63
C TRP A 1049 -46.38 37.33 -39.37
N ASP A 1050 -46.64 38.10 -40.42
CA ASP A 1050 -47.14 39.46 -40.27
C ASP A 1050 -48.67 39.46 -40.22
N THR A 1051 -49.25 40.49 -39.60
CA THR A 1051 -50.69 40.77 -39.66
C THR A 1051 -50.98 41.78 -40.76
N GLU A 1052 -51.82 41.39 -41.72
CA GLU A 1052 -52.37 42.30 -42.72
C GLU A 1052 -53.84 42.58 -42.41
N TYR A 1053 -54.25 43.84 -42.54
CA TYR A 1053 -55.59 44.32 -42.22
C TYR A 1053 -56.39 44.60 -43.50
N GLU A 1054 -57.68 44.31 -43.49
CA GLU A 1054 -58.60 44.68 -44.56
C GLU A 1054 -58.86 46.19 -44.55
N VAL A 1055 -58.53 46.88 -45.65
CA VAL A 1055 -58.73 48.33 -45.80
C VAL A 1055 -59.78 48.58 -46.89
N SER A 1056 -61.05 48.61 -46.48
CA SER A 1056 -62.17 48.95 -47.37
C SER A 1056 -62.25 50.47 -47.60
N THR A 1057 -61.87 50.95 -48.78
CA THR A 1057 -62.01 52.37 -49.15
C THR A 1057 -63.24 52.60 -50.02
N SER A 1058 -64.26 53.27 -49.49
CA SER A 1058 -65.43 53.73 -50.26
C SER A 1058 -65.45 55.25 -50.37
N LEU A 1059 -65.17 55.79 -51.56
CA LEU A 1059 -65.80 56.99 -52.14
C LEU A 1059 -65.18 57.33 -53.50
N ALA A 1060 -66.01 57.67 -54.47
CA ALA A 1060 -65.57 58.28 -55.72
C ALA A 1060 -65.98 59.76 -55.73
N TYR A 1061 -65.01 60.66 -55.92
CA TYR A 1061 -65.25 62.06 -56.24
C TYR A 1061 -64.35 62.49 -57.39
N SER A 1062 -64.95 63.11 -58.40
CA SER A 1062 -64.27 63.79 -59.50
C SER A 1062 -64.60 65.27 -59.46
N PHE A 1063 -63.60 66.15 -59.61
CA PHE A 1063 -63.84 67.58 -59.85
C PHE A 1063 -62.88 68.13 -60.90
N THR A 1064 -63.39 69.04 -61.73
CA THR A 1064 -62.64 69.69 -62.82
C THR A 1064 -62.47 71.17 -62.47
N VAL A 1065 -61.24 71.68 -62.49
CA VAL A 1065 -60.93 73.08 -62.15
C VAL A 1065 -60.79 73.92 -63.42
N SER A 1066 -61.49 75.04 -63.50
CA SER A 1066 -61.77 75.77 -64.75
C SER A 1066 -60.93 77.03 -65.00
N LYS A 1067 -59.89 77.28 -64.17
CA LYS A 1067 -58.81 78.26 -64.41
C LYS A 1067 -57.58 77.97 -63.52
N PRO A 1068 -56.36 78.43 -63.89
CA PRO A 1068 -55.11 77.87 -63.35
C PRO A 1068 -54.57 78.61 -62.11
N VAL A 1069 -54.10 77.84 -61.13
CA VAL A 1069 -53.13 78.24 -60.08
C VAL A 1069 -52.20 77.06 -59.80
N SER A 1070 -50.91 77.30 -59.63
CA SER A 1070 -49.88 76.27 -59.43
C SER A 1070 -49.59 75.98 -57.95
N LEU A 1071 -49.23 74.74 -57.63
CA LEU A 1071 -48.54 74.32 -56.40
C LEU A 1071 -47.36 73.41 -56.79
N THR A 1072 -46.24 73.46 -56.05
CA THR A 1072 -44.91 73.18 -56.63
C THR A 1072 -44.00 72.30 -55.77
N ALA A 1073 -43.62 71.11 -56.29
CA ALA A 1073 -42.51 70.23 -55.85
C ALA A 1073 -42.59 69.74 -54.36
N SER A 1074 -41.70 68.92 -53.78
CA SER A 1074 -40.50 68.15 -54.22
C SER A 1074 -40.31 66.96 -53.24
N TRP A 1075 -39.63 65.83 -53.49
CA TRP A 1075 -38.91 65.26 -54.65
C TRP A 1075 -39.49 63.84 -54.93
N ARG A 1076 -38.85 62.68 -55.19
CA ARG A 1076 -37.46 62.18 -55.37
C ARG A 1076 -37.53 60.88 -56.21
N THR A 1077 -36.43 60.45 -56.84
CA THR A 1077 -36.29 59.13 -57.48
C THR A 1077 -35.01 58.43 -57.01
N GLU A 1078 -35.07 57.14 -56.69
CA GLU A 1078 -33.89 56.30 -56.48
C GLU A 1078 -33.64 55.44 -57.73
N MET A 1079 -32.37 55.41 -58.18
CA MET A 1079 -31.97 54.55 -59.29
C MET A 1079 -31.78 53.12 -58.79
N ASN A 1080 -32.37 52.13 -59.46
CA ASN A 1080 -32.04 50.73 -59.20
C ASN A 1080 -30.65 50.39 -59.76
N LEU A 1081 -29.62 50.63 -58.94
CA LEU A 1081 -28.21 50.39 -59.27
C LEU A 1081 -27.88 48.92 -59.56
N THR A 1082 -28.72 47.95 -59.15
CA THR A 1082 -28.43 46.53 -59.37
C THR A 1082 -28.41 46.15 -60.85
N LEU A 1083 -29.32 46.70 -61.68
CA LEU A 1083 -29.41 46.35 -63.09
C LEU A 1083 -28.20 46.85 -63.89
N VAL A 1084 -27.73 48.06 -63.57
CA VAL A 1084 -26.50 48.64 -64.14
C VAL A 1084 -25.27 47.89 -63.64
N GLY A 1085 -25.24 47.53 -62.35
CA GLY A 1085 -24.17 46.72 -61.74
C GLY A 1085 -24.02 45.33 -62.37
N VAL A 1086 -25.12 44.64 -62.68
CA VAL A 1086 -25.09 43.34 -63.37
C VAL A 1086 -24.58 43.49 -64.81
N ILE A 1087 -25.04 44.50 -65.55
CA ILE A 1087 -24.57 44.73 -66.94
C ILE A 1087 -23.09 45.12 -66.96
N ILE A 1088 -22.64 46.03 -66.08
CA ILE A 1088 -21.21 46.38 -65.94
C ILE A 1088 -20.40 45.17 -65.47
N GLY A 1089 -20.93 44.34 -64.56
CA GLY A 1089 -20.29 43.12 -64.08
C GLY A 1089 -20.08 42.08 -65.18
N ILE A 1090 -21.09 41.85 -66.03
CA ILE A 1090 -20.99 40.96 -67.20
C ILE A 1090 -19.99 41.51 -68.23
N ILE A 1091 -20.02 42.82 -68.51
CA ILE A 1091 -19.06 43.47 -69.41
C ILE A 1091 -17.63 43.37 -68.83
N LEU A 1092 -17.43 43.62 -67.53
CA LEU A 1092 -16.13 43.44 -66.87
C LEU A 1092 -15.67 41.98 -66.88
N LEU A 1093 -16.56 41.01 -66.69
CA LEU A 1093 -16.20 39.59 -66.77
C LEU A 1093 -15.75 39.21 -68.19
N ILE A 1094 -16.48 39.67 -69.22
CA ILE A 1094 -16.10 39.49 -70.64
C ILE A 1094 -14.78 40.18 -70.95
N VAL A 1095 -14.56 41.41 -70.45
CA VAL A 1095 -13.30 42.16 -70.61
C VAL A 1095 -12.14 41.50 -69.86
N ILE A 1096 -12.35 40.94 -68.67
CA ILE A 1096 -11.33 40.20 -67.91
C ILE A 1096 -10.98 38.89 -68.61
N VAL A 1097 -11.97 38.12 -69.08
CA VAL A 1097 -11.74 36.91 -69.89
C VAL A 1097 -11.01 37.25 -71.18
N ALA A 1098 -11.36 38.34 -71.86
CA ALA A 1098 -10.65 38.84 -73.04
C ALA A 1098 -9.22 39.28 -72.70
N ILE A 1099 -8.98 40.00 -71.59
CA ILE A 1099 -7.65 40.40 -71.12
C ILE A 1099 -6.79 39.17 -70.76
N VAL A 1100 -7.36 38.11 -70.18
CA VAL A 1100 -6.67 36.84 -69.93
C VAL A 1100 -6.31 36.13 -71.24
N PHE A 1101 -7.23 36.09 -72.22
CA PHE A 1101 -6.95 35.54 -73.55
C PHE A 1101 -5.91 36.36 -74.34
N LEU A 1102 -5.91 37.69 -74.20
CA LEU A 1102 -4.98 38.61 -74.85
C LEU A 1102 -3.60 38.60 -74.17
N LYS A 1103 -3.52 38.53 -72.83
CA LYS A 1103 -2.26 38.28 -72.11
C LYS A 1103 -1.65 36.93 -72.49
N ARG A 1104 -2.45 35.88 -72.70
CA ARG A 1104 -2.00 34.59 -73.26
C ARG A 1104 -1.60 34.65 -74.74
N ARG A 1105 -1.65 35.81 -75.40
CA ARG A 1105 -1.28 35.97 -76.83
C ARG A 1105 -0.28 37.09 -77.14
N LYS A 1106 0.61 37.49 -76.21
CA LYS A 1106 1.81 38.28 -76.60
C LYS A 1106 3.06 38.28 -75.68
N GLN A 1107 3.47 37.13 -75.12
CA GLN A 1107 4.88 36.79 -74.77
C GLN A 1107 4.92 35.31 -74.29
N THR A 1108 5.78 34.42 -74.77
CA THR A 1108 6.56 34.42 -76.02
C THR A 1108 6.71 32.98 -76.52
N ARG A 1109 7.03 32.78 -77.80
CA ARG A 1109 7.63 31.51 -78.26
C ARG A 1109 8.98 31.32 -77.57
N PHE A 1110 9.22 30.12 -77.05
CA PHE A 1110 10.52 29.46 -77.17
C PHE A 1110 10.27 28.03 -77.69
N TRP A 1111 11.25 27.47 -78.40
CA TRP A 1111 11.11 26.17 -79.07
C TRP A 1111 11.00 25.05 -78.02
N PHE A 1112 9.96 24.20 -77.99
CA PHE A 1112 9.52 23.14 -78.92
C PHE A 1112 9.98 21.74 -78.47
N PHE A 1113 9.08 21.04 -77.75
CA PHE A 1113 8.94 19.59 -77.59
C PHE A 1113 10.20 18.70 -77.48
N HIS A 1114 10.46 18.18 -76.27
CA HIS A 1114 10.34 16.75 -75.91
C HIS A 1114 10.02 16.68 -74.40
N PHE A 1115 8.89 16.05 -74.03
CA PHE A 1115 8.78 14.69 -73.47
C PHE A 1115 9.12 14.65 -71.97
#